data_AF-W2Y354-F1
#
_entry.id   AF-W2Y354-F1
#
_cell.length_a   1.000
_cell.length_b   1.000
_cell.length_c   1.000
_cell.angle_alpha   90.00
_cell.angle_beta   90.00
_cell.angle_gamma   90.00
#
_symmetry.space_group_name_H-M   'P 1'
#
loop_
_entity.id
_entity.type
_entity.pdbx_description
1 polymer ?
#
loop_
_entity_poly.entity_id
_entity_poly.type
_entity_poly.pdbx_seq_one_letter_code
_entity_poly.pdbx_strand_id
1 'polypeptide(L)'
;MCDQDRVIRYRGCLALRFAANSSVKKNIQSILGVEPQFPMLPEDEWHMTLVTKDELRELSTDAIQEAMEPLSTRCFAIGLGGGSEATRDLGPAGVYFVVFVWPKAQAFRTKHGLPMKDFHVSVSIANRHDIDKTSDALLDNSCLESLGKSALEALSRQVMLEHKPECALEIATLLCTKFGEETARGWVRLADASLLTDRPKLAMLSYGHLVERMTRTPQDDSEGRGSALCRHCCTQLSKCAELTEWGPVFAKEEIEQVPSNLRSFLCRPWSISTWTAIRDSTQNTSMALSYPSRERLTTPYSPLGNLMEQYTLPRFFRWIVPFQLAAMSTPRNRDDIRCLCYSLHIRHVVTLTEEEPLPTAWFDGVPNIKNTFLPVPNYKAPSIPQIDLFMRLCCNSSAPVLVHCGGGKGRAGTMVACYLVAFGFKPPPVELNDGNVSNGVWFQPAMTATEAIQALRTMRPESIETKEQEEAVSNYCSLLWKRRGLFPPEPAQPTPSRPEITGKPVETTDLLVLCGIPGSGKSSFRRALVKRIVASRAAPITVRSNNSLYQPWTEIHSDEIGRKGCERSIGQGSNRRVILDRCNGVVADRKKFLDLAATWSHHATAAVFDIPTKLCEARAMQRADHPTLPPGRRVDFAIHQHSSTFEFPELYEGFQTIVRITSVEASLELVDLLSPPLPLLKFPRTPHLIDLGAATSDDLVNDFNSLSLPVDRDTTIVITEKMDGANMGISLSPDRALVVQNRSHVINSKSHRQFRDLDKFLNSHRAVLYEILHRDAVFPGRFVLYGEWLAATHSIPYSKLGSHFYAFDLYDRETGQFWDRASLQEQLAISAATCQDDGAIQLVPKLWEGHVLPPPNELVALAQQRRSQFYDGPIEGIYIKWERLGHVKERCKVVRSDFLAGDAHWSQRPEGIRFNTVSTFNNLTGI
;
A
#
# COMPACT_ATOMS: atom_id res chain seq x y z
N MET A 1 -14.16 -23.95 -56.77
CA MET A 1 -15.06 -23.72 -55.62
C MET A 1 -14.19 -23.25 -54.47
N CYS A 2 -14.59 -22.20 -53.75
CA CYS A 2 -13.72 -21.56 -52.77
C CYS A 2 -13.91 -22.20 -51.40
N ASP A 3 -12.83 -22.70 -50.80
CA ASP A 3 -12.84 -23.42 -49.52
C ASP A 3 -12.89 -22.49 -48.28
N GLN A 4 -13.07 -21.18 -48.48
CA GLN A 4 -13.08 -20.19 -47.41
C GLN A 4 -14.18 -19.14 -47.60
N ASP A 5 -14.71 -18.65 -46.48
CA ASP A 5 -15.67 -17.54 -46.43
C ASP A 5 -14.99 -16.27 -46.97
N ARG A 6 -15.62 -15.62 -47.95
CA ARG A 6 -15.02 -14.45 -48.63
C ARG A 6 -16.04 -13.43 -49.08
N VAL A 7 -15.63 -12.17 -49.07
CA VAL A 7 -16.42 -11.07 -49.63
C VAL A 7 -16.28 -11.11 -51.14
N ILE A 8 -17.40 -11.24 -51.85
CA ILE A 8 -17.44 -11.23 -53.32
C ILE A 8 -18.57 -10.34 -53.81
N ARG A 9 -18.51 -9.98 -55.09
CA ARG A 9 -19.69 -9.43 -55.79
C ARG A 9 -20.77 -10.52 -55.85
N TYR A 10 -21.91 -10.26 -55.24
CA TYR A 10 -23.04 -11.19 -55.20
C TYR A 10 -24.34 -10.39 -55.34
N ARG A 11 -25.22 -10.79 -56.26
CA ARG A 11 -26.51 -10.11 -56.52
C ARG A 11 -26.40 -8.57 -56.66
N GLY A 12 -25.28 -8.06 -57.20
CA GLY A 12 -25.02 -6.63 -57.40
C GLY A 12 -24.51 -5.85 -56.18
N CYS A 13 -24.33 -6.50 -55.03
CA CYS A 13 -23.72 -5.93 -53.83
C CYS A 13 -22.34 -6.56 -53.56
N LEU A 14 -21.58 -6.03 -52.60
CA LEU A 14 -20.46 -6.78 -51.99
C LEU A 14 -21.00 -7.49 -50.76
N ALA A 15 -20.87 -8.82 -50.71
CA ALA A 15 -21.38 -9.62 -49.61
C ALA A 15 -20.41 -10.74 -49.22
N LEU A 16 -20.37 -11.05 -47.93
CA LEU A 16 -19.71 -12.25 -47.42
C LEU A 16 -20.53 -13.47 -47.82
N ARG A 17 -19.90 -14.36 -48.58
CA ARG A 17 -20.45 -15.66 -48.96
C ARG A 17 -19.80 -16.76 -48.15
N PHE A 18 -20.64 -17.66 -47.66
CA PHE A 18 -20.21 -18.75 -46.78
C PHE A 18 -19.84 -19.99 -47.60
N ALA A 19 -18.70 -20.59 -47.31
CA ALA A 19 -18.28 -21.87 -47.88
C ALA A 19 -19.13 -23.03 -47.32
N ALA A 20 -19.07 -24.20 -47.97
CA ALA A 20 -19.85 -25.37 -47.56
C ALA A 20 -19.57 -25.82 -46.11
N ASN A 21 -18.31 -25.74 -45.67
CA ASN A 21 -17.88 -26.09 -44.31
C ASN A 21 -17.76 -24.89 -43.36
N SER A 22 -18.41 -23.76 -43.67
CA SER A 22 -18.31 -22.52 -42.88
C SER A 22 -18.74 -22.73 -41.43
N SER A 23 -17.91 -22.27 -40.49
CA SER A 23 -18.28 -22.20 -39.07
C SER A 23 -19.45 -21.24 -38.84
N VAL A 24 -19.61 -20.23 -39.70
CA VAL A 24 -20.72 -19.27 -39.62
C VAL A 24 -22.05 -19.97 -39.93
N LYS A 25 -22.09 -20.82 -40.97
CA LYS A 25 -23.27 -21.64 -41.29
C LYS A 25 -23.64 -22.57 -40.14
N LYS A 26 -22.67 -23.24 -39.54
CA LYS A 26 -22.89 -24.13 -38.37
C LYS A 26 -23.47 -23.36 -37.18
N ASN A 27 -23.01 -22.14 -36.93
CA ASN A 27 -23.58 -21.29 -35.88
C ASN A 27 -25.02 -20.86 -36.18
N ILE A 28 -25.33 -20.52 -37.44
CA ILE A 28 -26.70 -20.20 -37.85
C ILE A 28 -27.61 -21.42 -37.65
N GLN A 29 -27.19 -22.61 -38.09
CA GLN A 29 -27.94 -23.85 -37.88
C GLN A 29 -28.18 -24.13 -36.39
N SER A 30 -27.16 -23.93 -35.55
CA SER A 30 -27.29 -24.10 -34.10
C SER A 30 -28.29 -23.12 -33.47
N ILE A 31 -28.39 -21.89 -33.98
CA ILE A 31 -29.37 -20.89 -33.50
C ILE A 31 -30.79 -21.26 -33.95
N LEU A 32 -30.94 -21.81 -35.15
CA LEU A 32 -32.24 -22.19 -35.72
C LEU A 32 -32.81 -23.50 -35.13
N GLY A 33 -31.95 -24.38 -34.61
CA GLY A 33 -32.36 -25.69 -34.10
C GLY A 33 -32.65 -26.71 -35.21
N VAL A 34 -33.28 -27.83 -34.84
CA VAL A 34 -33.43 -29.01 -35.71
C VAL A 34 -34.53 -28.84 -36.77
N GLU A 35 -35.63 -28.13 -36.46
CA GLU A 35 -36.72 -27.84 -37.40
C GLU A 35 -37.38 -26.48 -37.08
N PRO A 36 -37.05 -25.40 -37.80
CA PRO A 36 -37.70 -24.11 -37.62
C PRO A 36 -39.13 -24.12 -38.20
N GLN A 37 -40.07 -23.54 -37.47
CA GLN A 37 -41.52 -23.54 -37.79
C GLN A 37 -41.92 -22.52 -38.88
N PHE A 38 -41.00 -22.16 -39.79
CA PHE A 38 -41.26 -21.21 -40.88
C PHE A 38 -40.54 -21.60 -42.18
N PRO A 39 -41.02 -21.17 -43.37
CA PRO A 39 -40.37 -21.44 -44.64
C PRO A 39 -38.98 -20.80 -44.72
N MET A 40 -37.94 -21.62 -44.84
CA MET A 40 -36.55 -21.19 -44.87
C MET A 40 -36.04 -20.82 -46.27
N LEU A 41 -35.19 -19.81 -46.33
CA LEU A 41 -34.29 -19.57 -47.46
C LEU A 41 -33.26 -20.71 -47.57
N PRO A 42 -33.00 -21.22 -48.79
CA PRO A 42 -31.94 -22.21 -49.01
C PRO A 42 -30.58 -21.74 -48.46
N GLU A 43 -29.80 -22.65 -47.88
CA GLU A 43 -28.52 -22.29 -47.23
C GLU A 43 -27.47 -21.75 -48.21
N ASP A 44 -27.57 -22.11 -49.49
CA ASP A 44 -26.74 -21.57 -50.55
C ASP A 44 -27.14 -20.14 -50.93
N GLU A 45 -28.27 -19.61 -50.45
CA GLU A 45 -28.65 -18.20 -50.59
C GLU A 45 -28.18 -17.32 -49.43
N TRP A 46 -27.80 -17.91 -48.30
CA TRP A 46 -27.33 -17.16 -47.13
C TRP A 46 -26.09 -16.34 -47.48
N HIS A 47 -26.15 -15.06 -47.14
CA HIS A 47 -25.06 -14.10 -47.33
C HIS A 47 -25.26 -12.92 -46.37
N MET A 48 -24.16 -12.22 -46.08
CA MET A 48 -24.19 -11.00 -45.28
C MET A 48 -23.68 -9.83 -46.12
N THR A 49 -24.54 -8.85 -46.36
CA THR A 49 -24.21 -7.71 -47.24
C THR A 49 -23.23 -6.76 -46.54
N LEU A 50 -22.09 -6.49 -47.16
CA LEU A 50 -21.10 -5.50 -46.72
C LEU A 50 -21.38 -4.10 -47.29
N VAL A 51 -21.61 -4.02 -48.60
CA VAL A 51 -21.87 -2.77 -49.35
C VAL A 51 -23.08 -2.99 -50.23
N THR A 52 -24.10 -2.13 -50.16
CA THR A 52 -25.32 -2.24 -50.97
C THR A 52 -25.06 -1.96 -52.46
N LYS A 53 -26.06 -2.20 -53.32
CA LYS A 53 -25.96 -1.89 -54.76
C LYS A 53 -25.69 -0.41 -55.02
N ASP A 54 -26.32 0.46 -54.25
CA ASP A 54 -26.21 1.91 -54.45
C ASP A 54 -24.87 2.42 -53.90
N GLU A 55 -24.48 2.00 -52.69
CA GLU A 55 -23.17 2.32 -52.09
C GLU A 55 -22.00 1.84 -52.98
N LEU A 56 -22.14 0.71 -53.65
CA LEU A 56 -21.10 0.14 -54.51
C LEU A 56 -20.81 1.01 -55.75
N ARG A 57 -21.75 1.86 -56.19
CA ARG A 57 -21.54 2.77 -57.32
C ARG A 57 -20.60 3.92 -56.98
N GLU A 58 -20.55 4.28 -55.70
CA GLU A 58 -19.79 5.42 -55.19
C GLU A 58 -18.42 5.00 -54.60
N LEU A 59 -18.18 3.70 -54.42
CA LEU A 59 -16.91 3.17 -53.93
C LEU A 59 -15.81 3.16 -55.01
N SER A 60 -14.59 3.53 -54.63
CA SER A 60 -13.42 3.42 -55.51
C SER A 60 -13.04 1.96 -55.79
N THR A 61 -12.39 1.72 -56.92
CA THR A 61 -11.85 0.39 -57.27
C THR A 61 -10.90 -0.16 -56.21
N ASP A 62 -10.09 0.70 -55.59
CA ASP A 62 -9.16 0.31 -54.52
C ASP A 62 -9.91 -0.12 -53.25
N ALA A 63 -10.99 0.58 -52.89
CA ALA A 63 -11.83 0.21 -51.74
C ALA A 63 -12.55 -1.13 -51.98
N ILE A 64 -12.94 -1.42 -53.22
CA ILE A 64 -13.55 -2.71 -53.60
C ILE A 64 -12.52 -3.84 -53.48
N GLN A 65 -11.28 -3.62 -53.93
CA GLN A 65 -10.21 -4.60 -53.79
C GLN A 65 -9.86 -4.83 -52.31
N GLU A 66 -9.77 -3.76 -51.51
CA GLU A 66 -9.60 -3.82 -50.06
C GLU A 66 -10.76 -4.56 -49.37
N ALA A 67 -11.99 -4.51 -49.90
CA ALA A 67 -13.07 -5.29 -49.33
C ALA A 67 -12.94 -6.80 -49.60
N MET A 68 -12.32 -7.19 -50.73
CA MET A 68 -12.29 -8.55 -51.24
C MET A 68 -11.04 -9.35 -50.79
N GLU A 69 -9.91 -8.70 -50.49
CA GLU A 69 -8.62 -9.35 -50.14
C GLU A 69 -8.37 -9.67 -48.64
N PRO A 70 -8.85 -8.89 -47.64
CA PRO A 70 -8.50 -9.07 -46.22
C PRO A 70 -9.68 -9.18 -45.22
N LEU A 71 -10.95 -9.07 -45.64
CA LEU A 71 -12.11 -9.02 -44.73
C LEU A 71 -12.66 -10.38 -44.27
N SER A 72 -12.03 -11.50 -44.65
CA SER A 72 -12.43 -12.88 -44.27
C SER A 72 -12.09 -13.25 -42.81
N THR A 73 -12.56 -12.47 -41.83
CA THR A 73 -12.33 -12.77 -40.39
C THR A 73 -13.60 -12.63 -39.52
N ARG A 74 -13.60 -13.43 -38.44
CA ARG A 74 -14.53 -13.55 -37.30
C ARG A 74 -15.69 -12.54 -37.29
N CYS A 75 -16.82 -12.95 -37.86
CA CYS A 75 -18.13 -12.40 -37.51
C CYS A 75 -18.78 -13.28 -36.42
N PHE A 76 -19.66 -12.69 -35.63
CA PHE A 76 -20.28 -13.36 -34.50
C PHE A 76 -21.80 -13.37 -34.70
N ALA A 77 -22.38 -14.57 -34.76
CA ALA A 77 -23.82 -14.75 -34.71
C ALA A 77 -24.28 -14.48 -33.28
N ILE A 78 -25.28 -13.62 -33.11
CA ILE A 78 -25.78 -13.19 -31.80
C ILE A 78 -27.01 -13.99 -31.41
N GLY A 79 -28.00 -14.04 -32.30
CA GLY A 79 -29.25 -14.75 -32.06
C GLY A 79 -30.25 -14.56 -33.20
N LEU A 80 -31.41 -15.20 -33.06
CA LEU A 80 -32.51 -15.08 -34.02
C LEU A 80 -33.29 -13.79 -33.75
N GLY A 81 -33.39 -12.95 -34.77
CA GLY A 81 -34.21 -11.74 -34.77
C GLY A 81 -35.43 -11.86 -35.68
N GLY A 82 -36.39 -10.96 -35.47
CA GLY A 82 -37.66 -10.91 -36.20
C GLY A 82 -38.16 -9.50 -36.52
N GLY A 83 -38.89 -9.35 -37.62
CA GLY A 83 -39.55 -8.10 -38.04
C GLY A 83 -41.04 -8.02 -37.68
N SER A 84 -41.73 -6.95 -38.07
CA SER A 84 -43.19 -6.79 -37.85
C SER A 84 -43.96 -8.06 -38.26
N GLU A 85 -44.78 -8.59 -37.34
CA GLU A 85 -45.48 -9.91 -37.32
C GLU A 85 -44.68 -11.13 -36.83
N ALA A 86 -43.36 -11.06 -36.69
CA ALA A 86 -42.59 -12.08 -36.01
C ALA A 86 -42.77 -11.96 -34.48
N THR A 87 -43.29 -13.01 -33.86
CA THR A 87 -43.35 -13.15 -32.40
C THR A 87 -42.36 -14.22 -31.94
N ARG A 88 -42.26 -14.44 -30.62
CA ARG A 88 -41.54 -15.59 -30.05
C ARG A 88 -42.13 -16.93 -30.51
N ASP A 89 -43.42 -16.95 -30.80
CA ASP A 89 -44.12 -18.09 -31.38
C ASP A 89 -44.00 -18.02 -32.91
N LEU A 90 -42.91 -18.61 -33.42
CA LEU A 90 -42.53 -18.53 -34.84
C LEU A 90 -43.71 -18.84 -35.78
N GLY A 91 -44.04 -17.90 -36.67
CA GLY A 91 -45.16 -17.99 -37.61
C GLY A 91 -44.70 -18.08 -39.07
N PRO A 92 -45.47 -18.73 -39.97
CA PRO A 92 -45.04 -18.98 -41.35
C PRO A 92 -44.92 -17.73 -42.24
N ALA A 93 -45.52 -16.61 -41.85
CA ALA A 93 -45.44 -15.32 -42.55
C ALA A 93 -44.37 -14.37 -41.98
N GLY A 94 -43.72 -14.74 -40.87
CA GLY A 94 -42.77 -13.88 -40.18
C GLY A 94 -41.47 -13.66 -40.97
N VAL A 95 -40.88 -12.47 -40.80
CA VAL A 95 -39.55 -12.13 -41.32
C VAL A 95 -38.52 -12.46 -40.24
N TYR A 96 -37.69 -13.47 -40.48
CA TYR A 96 -36.66 -13.96 -39.57
C TYR A 96 -35.25 -13.82 -40.16
N PHE A 97 -34.31 -13.39 -39.33
CA PHE A 97 -32.92 -13.21 -39.68
C PHE A 97 -32.03 -13.49 -38.47
N VAL A 98 -30.82 -13.99 -38.69
CA VAL A 98 -29.82 -14.07 -37.63
C VAL A 98 -29.08 -12.75 -37.55
N VAL A 99 -29.05 -12.14 -36.37
CA VAL A 99 -28.32 -10.90 -36.08
C VAL A 99 -26.82 -11.23 -35.98
N PHE A 100 -25.98 -10.42 -36.61
CA PHE A 100 -24.54 -10.57 -36.63
C PHE A 100 -23.82 -9.32 -36.17
N VAL A 101 -22.67 -9.51 -35.52
CA VAL A 101 -21.70 -8.45 -35.29
C VAL A 101 -20.44 -8.73 -36.10
N TRP A 102 -20.02 -7.75 -36.89
CA TRP A 102 -18.86 -7.88 -37.76
C TRP A 102 -17.91 -6.69 -37.66
N PRO A 103 -17.03 -6.66 -36.63
CA PRO A 103 -16.27 -5.47 -36.28
C PRO A 103 -15.37 -4.93 -37.38
N LYS A 104 -14.70 -5.81 -38.16
CA LYS A 104 -13.86 -5.40 -39.28
C LYS A 104 -14.66 -4.80 -40.43
N ALA A 105 -15.83 -5.38 -40.74
CA ALA A 105 -16.72 -4.81 -41.75
C ALA A 105 -17.24 -3.44 -41.34
N GLN A 106 -17.58 -3.27 -40.06
CA GLN A 106 -18.00 -1.98 -39.55
C GLN A 106 -16.86 -0.94 -39.61
N ALA A 107 -15.64 -1.33 -39.26
CA ALA A 107 -14.46 -0.48 -39.38
C ALA A 107 -14.15 -0.09 -40.84
N PHE A 108 -14.29 -1.04 -41.78
CA PHE A 108 -14.17 -0.78 -43.21
C PHE A 108 -15.20 0.26 -43.68
N ARG A 109 -16.48 0.09 -43.29
CA ARG A 109 -17.54 1.04 -43.64
C ARG A 109 -17.21 2.44 -43.14
N THR A 110 -16.79 2.58 -41.88
CA THR A 110 -16.36 3.86 -41.32
C THR A 110 -15.15 4.46 -42.05
N LYS A 111 -14.14 3.65 -42.38
CA LYS A 111 -12.93 4.11 -43.10
C LYS A 111 -13.27 4.75 -44.45
N HIS A 112 -14.27 4.21 -45.14
CA HIS A 112 -14.69 4.65 -46.48
C HIS A 112 -15.93 5.55 -46.47
N GLY A 113 -16.29 6.13 -45.31
CA GLY A 113 -17.39 7.09 -45.20
C GLY A 113 -18.80 6.51 -45.39
N LEU A 114 -18.95 5.19 -45.34
CA LEU A 114 -20.26 4.53 -45.44
C LEU A 114 -21.02 4.58 -44.10
N PRO A 115 -22.37 4.67 -44.12
CA PRO A 115 -23.16 4.65 -42.90
C PRO A 115 -23.01 3.33 -42.13
N MET A 116 -23.35 3.32 -40.84
CA MET A 116 -23.43 2.08 -40.05
C MET A 116 -24.43 1.10 -40.69
N LYS A 117 -24.20 -0.20 -40.50
CA LYS A 117 -25.07 -1.23 -41.07
C LYS A 117 -25.33 -2.35 -40.08
N ASP A 118 -26.61 -2.71 -39.99
CA ASP A 118 -27.07 -3.85 -39.20
C ASP A 118 -26.76 -5.13 -39.97
N PHE A 119 -25.69 -5.80 -39.55
CA PHE A 119 -25.24 -7.04 -40.17
C PHE A 119 -26.18 -8.18 -39.77
N HIS A 120 -26.70 -8.87 -40.76
CA HIS A 120 -27.63 -9.97 -40.56
C HIS A 120 -27.56 -10.97 -41.72
N VAL A 121 -28.11 -12.15 -41.51
CA VAL A 121 -28.38 -13.15 -42.54
C VAL A 121 -29.88 -13.45 -42.52
N SER A 122 -30.59 -13.12 -43.59
CA SER A 122 -32.00 -13.50 -43.73
C SER A 122 -32.13 -15.02 -43.84
N VAL A 123 -33.01 -15.62 -43.04
CA VAL A 123 -33.23 -17.07 -42.99
C VAL A 123 -34.64 -17.47 -43.41
N SER A 124 -35.62 -16.57 -43.36
CA SER A 124 -36.98 -16.81 -43.88
C SER A 124 -37.13 -16.35 -45.33
N ILE A 125 -38.04 -16.98 -46.08
CA ILE A 125 -38.40 -16.55 -47.44
C ILE A 125 -39.02 -15.14 -47.43
N ALA A 126 -39.83 -14.83 -46.42
CA ALA A 126 -40.31 -13.47 -46.18
C ALA A 126 -39.12 -12.56 -45.84
N ASN A 127 -38.91 -11.51 -46.62
CA ASN A 127 -37.76 -10.63 -46.46
C ASN A 127 -38.17 -9.16 -46.61
N ARG A 128 -37.86 -8.36 -45.58
CA ARG A 128 -38.03 -6.90 -45.56
C ARG A 128 -36.71 -6.23 -45.24
N HIS A 129 -36.47 -5.08 -45.87
CA HIS A 129 -35.21 -4.34 -45.74
C HIS A 129 -35.33 -3.07 -44.89
N ASP A 130 -36.56 -2.67 -44.56
CA ASP A 130 -36.93 -1.44 -43.84
C ASP A 130 -37.20 -1.66 -42.34
N ILE A 131 -36.88 -2.85 -41.83
CA ILE A 131 -37.05 -3.23 -40.43
C ILE A 131 -35.73 -3.16 -39.68
N ASP A 132 -35.78 -2.94 -38.37
CA ASP A 132 -34.62 -3.00 -37.48
C ASP A 132 -34.01 -4.41 -37.50
N LYS A 133 -32.68 -4.49 -37.62
CA LYS A 133 -31.92 -5.75 -37.61
C LYS A 133 -30.74 -5.71 -36.64
N THR A 134 -30.76 -4.75 -35.72
CA THR A 134 -29.81 -4.65 -34.60
C THR A 134 -30.12 -5.72 -33.54
N SER A 135 -29.38 -5.69 -32.43
CA SER A 135 -29.65 -6.56 -31.29
C SER A 135 -31.05 -6.36 -30.67
N ASP A 136 -31.71 -5.23 -30.91
CA ASP A 136 -33.05 -4.96 -30.35
C ASP A 136 -34.13 -5.79 -31.05
N ALA A 137 -33.83 -6.29 -32.25
CA ALA A 137 -34.73 -7.15 -33.00
C ALA A 137 -34.65 -8.64 -32.58
N LEU A 138 -33.82 -9.00 -31.59
CA LEU A 138 -33.71 -10.37 -31.08
C LEU A 138 -35.05 -10.83 -30.46
N LEU A 139 -35.48 -12.05 -30.82
CA LEU A 139 -36.74 -12.63 -30.31
C LEU A 139 -36.60 -13.13 -28.87
N ASP A 140 -35.41 -13.60 -28.50
CA ASP A 140 -35.09 -14.07 -27.16
C ASP A 140 -33.73 -13.53 -26.69
N ASN A 141 -33.76 -12.66 -25.68
CA ASN A 141 -32.56 -12.08 -25.10
C ASN A 141 -31.76 -13.07 -24.24
N SER A 142 -32.34 -14.22 -23.85
CA SER A 142 -31.60 -15.26 -23.11
C SER A 142 -30.43 -15.82 -23.92
N CYS A 143 -30.47 -15.72 -25.26
CA CYS A 143 -29.38 -16.13 -26.13
C CYS A 143 -28.05 -15.43 -25.82
N LEU A 144 -28.09 -14.20 -25.28
CA LEU A 144 -26.91 -13.43 -24.90
C LEU A 144 -26.10 -14.15 -23.80
N GLU A 145 -26.78 -14.87 -22.90
CA GLU A 145 -26.13 -15.64 -21.84
C GLU A 145 -25.32 -16.82 -22.36
N SER A 146 -25.62 -17.32 -23.57
CA SER A 146 -24.87 -18.41 -24.20
C SER A 146 -23.61 -17.94 -24.93
N LEU A 147 -23.49 -16.62 -25.20
CA LEU A 147 -22.39 -16.08 -25.99
C LEU A 147 -21.04 -16.21 -25.27
N GLY A 148 -20.01 -16.51 -26.06
CA GLY A 148 -18.62 -16.53 -25.62
C GLY A 148 -18.00 -15.13 -25.54
N LYS A 149 -16.85 -15.02 -24.85
CA LYS A 149 -16.11 -13.78 -24.60
C LYS A 149 -15.98 -12.86 -25.83
N SER A 150 -15.44 -13.36 -26.95
CA SER A 150 -15.21 -12.53 -28.14
C SER A 150 -16.48 -12.01 -28.79
N ALA A 151 -17.59 -12.77 -28.73
CA ALA A 151 -18.86 -12.34 -29.29
C ALA A 151 -19.47 -11.20 -28.45
N LEU A 152 -19.46 -11.34 -27.12
CA LEU A 152 -19.90 -10.29 -26.19
C LEU A 152 -19.03 -9.03 -26.28
N GLU A 153 -17.71 -9.18 -26.41
CA GLU A 153 -16.81 -8.03 -26.62
C GLU A 153 -17.13 -7.28 -27.92
N ALA A 154 -17.41 -8.01 -29.00
CA ALA A 154 -17.78 -7.43 -30.28
C ALA A 154 -19.14 -6.73 -30.18
N LEU A 155 -20.14 -7.39 -29.59
CA LEU A 155 -21.48 -6.87 -29.41
C LEU A 155 -21.50 -5.61 -28.54
N SER A 156 -20.83 -5.63 -27.38
CA SER A 156 -20.71 -4.47 -26.49
C SER A 156 -20.12 -3.25 -27.23
N ARG A 157 -19.09 -3.46 -28.08
CA ARG A 157 -18.55 -2.38 -28.92
C ARG A 157 -19.55 -1.90 -29.97
N GLN A 158 -20.27 -2.80 -30.61
CA GLN A 158 -21.23 -2.48 -31.66
C GLN A 158 -22.38 -1.62 -31.11
N VAL A 159 -22.97 -2.02 -29.98
CA VAL A 159 -24.07 -1.29 -29.33
C VAL A 159 -23.64 0.10 -28.86
N MET A 160 -22.39 0.27 -28.43
CA MET A 160 -21.82 1.61 -28.16
C MET A 160 -21.75 2.48 -29.42
N LEU A 161 -21.36 1.91 -30.57
CA LEU A 161 -21.32 2.63 -31.85
C LEU A 161 -22.72 2.99 -32.36
N GLU A 162 -23.73 2.20 -32.01
CA GLU A 162 -25.15 2.47 -32.26
C GLU A 162 -25.73 3.54 -31.32
N HIS A 163 -24.92 4.14 -30.44
CA HIS A 163 -25.33 5.16 -29.46
C HIS A 163 -26.42 4.66 -28.48
N LYS A 164 -26.33 3.38 -28.08
CA LYS A 164 -27.25 2.73 -27.12
C LYS A 164 -26.52 2.40 -25.80
N PRO A 165 -26.19 3.41 -24.96
CA PRO A 165 -25.31 3.21 -23.82
C PRO A 165 -25.89 2.30 -22.73
N GLU A 166 -27.21 2.30 -22.50
CA GLU A 166 -27.85 1.40 -21.52
C GLU A 166 -27.75 -0.07 -21.93
N CYS A 167 -28.04 -0.39 -23.19
CA CYS A 167 -27.87 -1.76 -23.70
C CYS A 167 -26.38 -2.17 -23.67
N ALA A 168 -25.47 -1.25 -24.02
CA ALA A 168 -24.04 -1.51 -23.92
C ALA A 168 -23.59 -1.80 -22.48
N LEU A 169 -24.17 -1.11 -21.50
CA LEU A 169 -23.92 -1.31 -20.07
C LEU A 169 -24.39 -2.69 -19.60
N GLU A 170 -25.59 -3.12 -20.00
CA GLU A 170 -26.12 -4.46 -19.70
C GLU A 170 -25.21 -5.56 -20.27
N ILE A 171 -24.84 -5.45 -21.54
CA ILE A 171 -23.96 -6.43 -22.22
C ILE A 171 -22.56 -6.43 -21.60
N ALA A 172 -22.01 -5.26 -21.28
CA ALA A 172 -20.70 -5.16 -20.62
C ALA A 172 -20.75 -5.74 -19.19
N THR A 173 -21.86 -5.57 -18.48
CA THR A 173 -22.08 -6.17 -17.15
C THR A 173 -22.10 -7.69 -17.26
N LEU A 174 -22.82 -8.25 -18.22
CA LEU A 174 -22.85 -9.70 -18.48
C LEU A 174 -21.45 -10.23 -18.85
N LEU A 175 -20.74 -9.52 -19.74
CA LEU A 175 -19.37 -9.86 -20.14
C LEU A 175 -18.41 -9.90 -18.94
N CYS A 176 -18.43 -8.88 -18.08
CA CYS A 176 -17.57 -8.83 -16.89
C CYS A 176 -17.97 -9.87 -15.85
N THR A 177 -19.26 -10.19 -15.73
CA THR A 177 -19.73 -11.24 -14.82
C THR A 177 -19.23 -12.62 -15.23
N LYS A 178 -19.30 -12.94 -16.53
CA LYS A 178 -18.90 -14.25 -17.04
C LYS A 178 -17.39 -14.42 -17.22
N PHE A 179 -16.72 -13.35 -17.66
CA PHE A 179 -15.34 -13.41 -18.15
C PHE A 179 -14.44 -12.35 -17.49
N GLY A 180 -14.81 -11.83 -16.32
CA GLY A 180 -14.15 -10.69 -15.66
C GLY A 180 -12.65 -10.87 -15.45
N GLU A 181 -12.19 -12.09 -15.15
CA GLU A 181 -10.76 -12.38 -15.00
C GLU A 181 -10.02 -12.44 -16.36
N GLU A 182 -10.73 -12.70 -17.45
CA GLU A 182 -10.15 -12.89 -18.78
C GLU A 182 -10.24 -11.66 -19.71
N THR A 183 -11.13 -10.71 -19.44
CA THR A 183 -11.40 -9.58 -20.35
C THR A 183 -11.00 -8.24 -19.76
N ALA A 184 -9.89 -7.66 -20.25
CA ALA A 184 -9.58 -6.26 -19.96
C ALA A 184 -10.53 -5.30 -20.69
N ARG A 185 -10.89 -5.64 -21.94
CA ARG A 185 -11.74 -4.81 -22.79
C ARG A 185 -13.18 -4.73 -22.28
N GLY A 186 -13.70 -5.78 -21.63
CA GLY A 186 -15.02 -5.74 -21.02
C GLY A 186 -15.12 -4.68 -19.92
N TRP A 187 -14.11 -4.59 -19.05
CA TRP A 187 -14.08 -3.58 -17.98
C TRP A 187 -13.98 -2.15 -18.50
N VAL A 188 -13.20 -1.91 -19.57
CA VAL A 188 -13.14 -0.57 -20.21
C VAL A 188 -14.51 -0.20 -20.76
N ARG A 189 -15.17 -1.13 -21.45
CA ARG A 189 -16.51 -0.89 -22.02
C ARG A 189 -17.57 -0.69 -20.95
N LEU A 190 -17.50 -1.44 -19.86
CA LEU A 190 -18.37 -1.24 -18.70
C LEU A 190 -18.19 0.18 -18.16
N ALA A 191 -16.95 0.63 -18.04
CA ALA A 191 -16.64 1.97 -17.53
C ALA A 191 -17.11 3.09 -18.48
N ASP A 192 -16.85 2.96 -19.77
CA ASP A 192 -17.30 3.90 -20.80
C ASP A 192 -18.83 4.00 -20.86
N ALA A 193 -19.52 2.85 -20.91
CA ALA A 193 -20.97 2.82 -20.91
C ALA A 193 -21.54 3.45 -19.63
N SER A 194 -20.92 3.18 -18.48
CA SER A 194 -21.33 3.76 -17.19
C SER A 194 -21.24 5.29 -17.17
N LEU A 195 -20.20 5.88 -17.78
CA LEU A 195 -20.10 7.34 -17.90
C LEU A 195 -21.19 7.93 -18.79
N LEU A 196 -21.53 7.25 -19.89
CA LEU A 196 -22.58 7.68 -20.80
C LEU A 196 -24.00 7.54 -20.20
N THR A 197 -24.18 6.66 -19.21
CA THR A 197 -25.46 6.45 -18.50
C THR A 197 -25.52 7.16 -17.14
N ASP A 198 -24.66 8.17 -16.89
CA ASP A 198 -24.61 8.93 -15.62
C ASP A 198 -24.39 8.06 -14.36
N ARG A 199 -23.51 7.05 -14.46
CA ARG A 199 -23.10 6.17 -13.35
C ARG A 199 -21.60 6.33 -13.05
N PRO A 200 -21.16 7.51 -12.57
CA PRO A 200 -19.74 7.83 -12.41
C PRO A 200 -19.02 6.93 -11.38
N LYS A 201 -19.72 6.41 -10.37
CA LYS A 201 -19.11 5.48 -9.40
C LYS A 201 -18.78 4.15 -10.06
N LEU A 202 -19.71 3.58 -10.82
CA LEU A 202 -19.47 2.32 -11.53
C LEU A 202 -18.32 2.46 -12.53
N ALA A 203 -18.26 3.59 -13.24
CA ALA A 203 -17.14 3.92 -14.11
C ALA A 203 -15.81 3.97 -13.37
N MET A 204 -15.75 4.72 -12.26
CA MET A 204 -14.54 4.86 -11.45
C MET A 204 -14.02 3.51 -10.95
N LEU A 205 -14.91 2.68 -10.40
CA LEU A 205 -14.52 1.37 -9.87
C LEU A 205 -14.05 0.44 -10.99
N SER A 206 -14.68 0.48 -12.16
CA SER A 206 -14.32 -0.36 -13.31
C SER A 206 -12.94 0.02 -13.87
N TYR A 207 -12.64 1.32 -14.01
CA TYR A 207 -11.32 1.79 -14.38
C TYR A 207 -10.26 1.49 -13.31
N GLY A 208 -10.59 1.68 -12.03
CA GLY A 208 -9.69 1.37 -10.92
C GLY A 208 -9.35 -0.12 -10.83
N HIS A 209 -10.32 -1.00 -11.09
CA HIS A 209 -10.11 -2.45 -11.16
C HIS A 209 -9.11 -2.84 -12.25
N LEU A 210 -9.16 -2.18 -13.41
CA LEU A 210 -8.19 -2.38 -14.48
C LEU A 210 -6.79 -1.93 -14.10
N VAL A 211 -6.65 -0.74 -13.51
CA VAL A 211 -5.37 -0.24 -13.01
C VAL A 211 -4.79 -1.19 -11.96
N GLU A 212 -5.63 -1.71 -11.07
CA GLU A 212 -5.22 -2.71 -10.09
C GLU A 212 -4.71 -4.01 -10.74
N ARG A 213 -5.42 -4.54 -11.74
CA ARG A 213 -4.92 -5.71 -12.50
C ARG A 213 -3.58 -5.43 -13.14
N MET A 214 -3.45 -4.32 -13.88
CA MET A 214 -2.22 -3.95 -14.60
C MET A 214 -1.03 -3.70 -13.66
N THR A 215 -1.28 -3.30 -12.40
CA THR A 215 -0.22 -3.12 -11.39
C THR A 215 0.13 -4.40 -10.62
N ARG A 216 -0.72 -5.44 -10.65
CA ARG A 216 -0.48 -6.72 -9.99
C ARG A 216 0.24 -7.75 -10.87
N THR A 217 0.07 -7.68 -12.20
CA THR A 217 0.68 -8.63 -13.15
C THR A 217 1.89 -8.02 -13.85
N PRO A 218 3.11 -8.55 -13.66
CA PRO A 218 4.29 -8.17 -14.44
C PRO A 218 4.30 -8.87 -15.81
N GLN A 219 3.21 -8.76 -16.58
CA GLN A 219 3.12 -9.33 -17.93
C GLN A 219 3.16 -8.22 -19.00
N ASP A 220 4.08 -8.39 -19.94
CA ASP A 220 4.36 -7.62 -21.16
C ASP A 220 4.40 -6.08 -21.04
N ASP A 221 5.49 -5.48 -21.54
CA ASP A 221 5.70 -4.03 -21.65
C ASP A 221 4.54 -3.27 -22.34
N SER A 222 3.64 -3.96 -23.04
CA SER A 222 2.45 -3.39 -23.65
C SER A 222 1.27 -3.15 -22.69
N GLU A 223 1.17 -3.85 -21.54
CA GLU A 223 0.00 -3.80 -20.64
C GLU A 223 0.32 -3.47 -19.17
N GLY A 224 1.57 -3.14 -18.82
CA GLY A 224 1.96 -2.75 -17.45
C GLY A 224 1.54 -1.34 -17.01
N ARG A 225 2.07 -0.89 -15.86
CA ARG A 225 1.85 0.44 -15.24
C ARG A 225 2.14 1.62 -16.21
N GLY A 226 3.05 1.45 -17.16
CA GLY A 226 3.40 2.43 -18.19
C GLY A 226 2.58 2.36 -19.49
N SER A 227 1.66 1.39 -19.62
CA SER A 227 0.91 1.17 -20.86
C SER A 227 0.04 2.36 -21.25
N ALA A 228 -0.26 2.49 -22.55
CA ALA A 228 -1.20 3.48 -23.05
C ALA A 228 -2.61 3.29 -22.44
N LEU A 229 -3.00 2.03 -22.17
CA LEU A 229 -4.26 1.70 -21.53
C LEU A 229 -4.31 2.13 -20.06
N CYS A 230 -3.24 1.89 -19.28
CA CYS A 230 -3.17 2.36 -17.89
C CYS A 230 -3.27 3.90 -17.82
N ARG A 231 -2.52 4.61 -18.68
CA ARG A 231 -2.62 6.08 -18.78
C ARG A 231 -4.02 6.54 -19.17
N HIS A 232 -4.68 5.84 -20.10
CA HIS A 232 -6.06 6.12 -20.46
C HIS A 232 -7.01 5.94 -19.26
N CYS A 233 -6.93 4.81 -18.56
CA CYS A 233 -7.76 4.53 -17.37
C CYS A 233 -7.56 5.60 -16.29
N CYS A 234 -6.31 5.95 -15.98
CA CYS A 234 -5.98 7.04 -15.07
C CYS A 234 -6.59 8.39 -15.48
N THR A 235 -6.54 8.73 -16.77
CA THR A 235 -7.15 9.95 -17.30
C THR A 235 -8.67 9.95 -17.10
N GLN A 236 -9.33 8.81 -17.37
CA GLN A 236 -10.78 8.70 -17.18
C GLN A 236 -11.17 8.69 -15.71
N LEU A 237 -10.36 8.11 -14.83
CA LEU A 237 -10.55 8.19 -13.38
C LEU A 237 -10.59 9.64 -12.89
N SER A 238 -9.72 10.51 -13.42
CA SER A 238 -9.77 11.95 -13.10
C SER A 238 -11.10 12.59 -13.49
N LYS A 239 -11.66 12.23 -14.66
CA LYS A 239 -12.97 12.72 -15.09
C LYS A 239 -14.09 12.18 -14.20
N CYS A 240 -14.03 10.91 -13.82
CA CYS A 240 -15.00 10.34 -12.89
C CYS A 240 -14.98 11.10 -11.55
N ALA A 241 -13.79 11.50 -11.07
CA ALA A 241 -13.64 12.22 -9.82
C ALA A 241 -14.34 13.59 -9.81
N GLU A 242 -14.57 14.20 -10.97
CA GLU A 242 -15.37 15.43 -11.07
C GLU A 242 -16.81 15.22 -10.58
N LEU A 243 -17.32 13.97 -10.63
CA LEU A 243 -18.69 13.61 -10.33
C LEU A 243 -18.84 12.75 -9.06
N THR A 244 -17.77 12.09 -8.60
CA THR A 244 -17.79 11.19 -7.45
C THR A 244 -16.48 11.19 -6.64
N GLU A 245 -16.48 10.67 -5.42
CA GLU A 245 -15.26 10.53 -4.60
C GLU A 245 -14.33 9.40 -5.09
N TRP A 246 -13.02 9.52 -4.85
CA TRP A 246 -12.02 8.53 -5.25
C TRP A 246 -12.19 7.16 -4.59
N GLY A 247 -11.98 6.12 -5.39
CA GLY A 247 -11.93 4.75 -4.90
C GLY A 247 -13.30 4.20 -4.47
N PRO A 248 -13.31 3.14 -3.64
CA PRO A 248 -14.52 2.56 -3.07
C PRO A 248 -15.05 3.43 -1.91
N VAL A 249 -15.20 4.73 -2.12
CA VAL A 249 -15.84 5.67 -1.20
C VAL A 249 -17.13 6.13 -1.83
N PHE A 250 -18.26 5.85 -1.19
CA PHE A 250 -19.60 5.99 -1.74
C PHE A 250 -20.37 7.10 -1.04
N ALA A 251 -20.96 7.98 -1.84
CA ALA A 251 -22.09 8.80 -1.47
C ALA A 251 -23.35 7.97 -1.16
N LYS A 252 -24.42 8.65 -0.76
CA LYS A 252 -25.75 8.05 -0.72
C LYS A 252 -26.11 7.52 -2.12
N GLU A 253 -26.71 6.33 -2.19
CA GLU A 253 -27.20 5.68 -3.42
C GLU A 253 -26.14 5.31 -4.48
N GLU A 254 -24.89 5.80 -4.40
CA GLU A 254 -23.83 5.46 -5.37
C GLU A 254 -23.50 3.95 -5.45
N ILE A 255 -23.67 3.23 -4.34
CA ILE A 255 -23.48 1.77 -4.34
C ILE A 255 -24.53 1.03 -5.18
N GLU A 256 -25.69 1.63 -5.41
CA GLU A 256 -26.76 1.09 -6.24
C GLU A 256 -26.40 1.17 -7.73
N GLN A 257 -25.48 2.06 -8.11
CA GLN A 257 -24.87 2.06 -9.44
C GLN A 257 -24.08 0.78 -9.71
N VAL A 258 -23.62 0.07 -8.68
CA VAL A 258 -22.79 -1.14 -8.82
C VAL A 258 -23.67 -2.40 -8.82
N PRO A 259 -23.71 -3.16 -9.96
CA PRO A 259 -24.46 -4.42 -10.05
C PRO A 259 -24.04 -5.41 -8.96
N SER A 260 -25.00 -6.08 -8.33
CA SER A 260 -24.78 -6.93 -7.15
C SER A 260 -23.76 -8.06 -7.40
N ASN A 261 -23.82 -8.66 -8.58
CA ASN A 261 -22.89 -9.66 -9.12
C ASN A 261 -21.45 -9.14 -9.31
N LEU A 262 -21.26 -7.83 -9.48
CA LEU A 262 -19.94 -7.22 -9.66
C LEU A 262 -19.38 -6.59 -8.37
N ARG A 263 -20.18 -6.42 -7.31
CA ARG A 263 -19.74 -5.83 -6.04
C ARG A 263 -18.56 -6.56 -5.42
N SER A 264 -18.48 -7.89 -5.58
CA SER A 264 -17.36 -8.68 -5.09
C SER A 264 -16.04 -8.32 -5.77
N PHE A 265 -16.05 -7.82 -7.01
CA PHE A 265 -14.86 -7.38 -7.73
C PHE A 265 -14.55 -5.90 -7.49
N LEU A 266 -15.59 -5.06 -7.49
CA LEU A 266 -15.48 -3.60 -7.56
C LEU A 266 -15.51 -2.89 -6.21
N CYS A 267 -16.20 -3.45 -5.20
CA CYS A 267 -16.37 -2.83 -3.88
C CYS A 267 -15.34 -3.33 -2.87
N ARG A 268 -14.06 -3.31 -3.24
CA ARG A 268 -12.92 -3.67 -2.37
C ARG A 268 -11.95 -2.49 -2.26
N PRO A 269 -11.26 -2.32 -1.10
CA PRO A 269 -10.17 -1.37 -0.95
C PRO A 269 -9.13 -1.56 -2.07
N TRP A 270 -8.73 -0.46 -2.70
CA TRP A 270 -7.72 -0.49 -3.75
C TRP A 270 -6.33 -0.68 -3.14
N SER A 271 -5.52 -1.53 -3.78
CA SER A 271 -4.17 -1.81 -3.29
C SER A 271 -3.20 -0.62 -3.34
N ILE A 272 -2.08 -0.79 -2.62
CA ILE A 272 -1.00 0.20 -2.53
C ILE A 272 -0.23 0.38 -3.86
N SER A 273 -0.36 -0.53 -4.83
CA SER A 273 0.17 -0.27 -6.16
C SER A 273 -0.80 0.60 -6.97
N THR A 274 -2.10 0.32 -6.87
CA THR A 274 -3.18 1.03 -7.58
C THR A 274 -3.21 2.52 -7.26
N TRP A 275 -3.31 2.88 -5.97
CA TRP A 275 -3.40 4.27 -5.53
C TRP A 275 -2.15 5.10 -5.90
N THR A 276 -0.96 4.49 -6.00
CA THR A 276 0.31 5.15 -6.32
C THR A 276 0.38 5.38 -7.82
N ALA A 277 -0.03 4.40 -8.63
CA ALA A 277 -0.20 4.59 -10.06
C ALA A 277 -1.19 5.72 -10.39
N ILE A 278 -2.32 5.79 -9.68
CA ILE A 278 -3.30 6.87 -9.85
C ILE A 278 -2.70 8.20 -9.39
N ARG A 279 -2.18 8.29 -8.17
CA ARG A 279 -1.56 9.51 -7.61
C ARG A 279 -0.53 10.10 -8.58
N ASP A 280 0.36 9.27 -9.12
CA ASP A 280 1.44 9.71 -10.02
C ASP A 280 0.91 10.18 -11.37
N SER A 281 -0.17 9.56 -11.87
CA SER A 281 -0.82 9.98 -13.11
C SER A 281 -1.64 11.28 -12.97
N THR A 282 -2.14 11.58 -11.78
CA THR A 282 -3.01 12.74 -11.51
C THR A 282 -2.25 14.01 -11.14
N GLN A 283 -0.92 13.97 -11.09
CA GLN A 283 -0.07 15.10 -10.63
C GLN A 283 -0.22 16.39 -11.44
N ASN A 284 -0.76 16.33 -12.67
CA ASN A 284 -0.90 17.50 -13.55
C ASN A 284 -2.35 17.90 -13.83
N THR A 285 -3.33 17.24 -13.21
CA THR A 285 -4.74 17.54 -13.44
C THR A 285 -5.24 18.57 -12.43
N SER A 286 -5.86 19.66 -12.90
CA SER A 286 -6.56 20.61 -12.02
C SER A 286 -7.83 19.94 -11.50
N MET A 287 -7.87 19.60 -10.21
CA MET A 287 -8.93 18.79 -9.62
C MET A 287 -10.04 19.68 -9.02
N ALA A 288 -10.85 20.30 -9.88
CA ALA A 288 -12.13 20.84 -9.45
C ALA A 288 -13.14 19.69 -9.35
N LEU A 289 -13.54 19.32 -8.13
CA LEU A 289 -14.51 18.25 -7.89
C LEU A 289 -15.90 18.87 -7.67
N SER A 290 -16.91 18.42 -8.44
CA SER A 290 -18.30 18.95 -8.40
C SER A 290 -19.15 18.35 -7.27
N TYR A 291 -18.61 17.37 -6.53
CA TYR A 291 -19.37 16.62 -5.52
C TYR A 291 -19.45 17.34 -4.15
N PRO A 292 -20.64 17.48 -3.52
CA PRO A 292 -20.79 18.19 -2.24
C PRO A 292 -20.09 17.48 -1.08
N SER A 293 -19.12 18.15 -0.45
CA SER A 293 -18.34 17.56 0.65
C SER A 293 -19.11 17.26 1.95
N ARG A 294 -20.39 17.65 2.05
CA ARG A 294 -21.19 17.51 3.28
C ARG A 294 -21.92 16.19 3.40
N GLU A 295 -22.09 15.47 2.29
CA GLU A 295 -22.75 14.18 2.35
C GLU A 295 -21.93 13.19 3.18
N ARG A 296 -22.62 12.30 3.88
CA ARG A 296 -21.96 11.23 4.61
C ARG A 296 -21.48 10.20 3.62
N LEU A 297 -20.17 10.00 3.59
CA LEU A 297 -19.55 9.00 2.74
C LEU A 297 -19.44 7.68 3.49
N THR A 298 -19.50 6.59 2.73
CA THR A 298 -19.33 5.22 3.21
C THR A 298 -18.18 4.54 2.47
N THR A 299 -17.54 3.55 3.07
CA THR A 299 -16.48 2.78 2.41
C THR A 299 -16.55 1.34 2.89
N PRO A 300 -16.20 0.34 2.07
CA PRO A 300 -16.26 -1.05 2.48
C PRO A 300 -15.17 -1.28 3.54
N TYR A 301 -15.59 -1.80 4.67
CA TYR A 301 -14.72 -2.13 5.80
C TYR A 301 -15.19 -3.46 6.38
N SER A 302 -14.25 -4.34 6.71
CA SER A 302 -14.55 -5.57 7.42
C SER A 302 -13.85 -5.55 8.77
N PRO A 303 -14.58 -5.42 9.87
CA PRO A 303 -14.00 -5.49 11.20
C PRO A 303 -13.47 -6.90 11.55
N LEU A 304 -13.91 -7.96 10.84
CA LEU A 304 -13.76 -9.38 11.22
C LEU A 304 -13.38 -10.31 10.05
N GLY A 305 -12.88 -9.79 8.92
CA GLY A 305 -12.40 -10.60 7.79
C GLY A 305 -13.45 -11.46 7.04
N ASN A 306 -14.69 -11.56 7.52
CA ASN A 306 -15.72 -12.45 6.97
C ASN A 306 -16.52 -11.80 5.83
N LEU A 307 -17.08 -10.61 6.06
CA LEU A 307 -17.93 -9.87 5.12
C LEU A 307 -17.52 -8.39 5.10
N MET A 308 -17.37 -7.81 3.91
CA MET A 308 -17.18 -6.37 3.76
C MET A 308 -18.54 -5.67 3.87
N GLU A 309 -18.67 -4.77 4.84
CA GLU A 309 -19.86 -3.97 5.05
C GLU A 309 -19.58 -2.50 4.75
N GLN A 310 -20.62 -1.75 4.40
CA GLN A 310 -20.49 -0.30 4.22
C GLN A 310 -20.35 0.40 5.57
N TYR A 311 -19.20 1.02 5.81
CA TYR A 311 -18.92 1.75 7.03
C TYR A 311 -18.99 3.25 6.78
N THR A 312 -19.78 3.96 7.59
CA THR A 312 -19.95 5.41 7.47
C THR A 312 -18.73 6.15 8.01
N LEU A 313 -18.05 6.91 7.15
CA LEU A 313 -16.94 7.78 7.53
C LEU A 313 -17.44 8.97 8.38
N PRO A 314 -16.59 9.55 9.24
CA PRO A 314 -16.90 10.82 9.86
C PRO A 314 -17.13 11.91 8.82
N ARG A 315 -17.89 12.93 9.21
CA ARG A 315 -18.42 13.94 8.30
C ARG A 315 -17.30 14.68 7.57
N PHE A 316 -17.65 15.22 6.42
CA PHE A 316 -16.78 16.16 5.71
C PHE A 316 -15.45 15.52 5.29
N PHE A 317 -15.41 14.20 5.12
CA PHE A 317 -14.27 13.50 4.51
C PHE A 317 -14.15 13.88 3.04
N ARG A 318 -12.94 14.22 2.59
CA ARG A 318 -12.56 14.29 1.17
C ARG A 318 -11.10 13.96 0.99
N TRP A 319 -10.76 13.37 -0.15
CA TRP A 319 -9.41 13.45 -0.69
C TRP A 319 -9.17 14.86 -1.24
N ILE A 320 -8.19 15.58 -0.67
CA ILE A 320 -7.72 16.87 -1.19
C ILE A 320 -6.77 16.64 -2.36
N VAL A 321 -5.81 15.75 -2.14
CA VAL A 321 -4.92 15.22 -3.17
C VAL A 321 -5.09 13.70 -3.12
N PRO A 322 -5.48 13.05 -4.23
CA PRO A 322 -5.80 11.62 -4.26
C PRO A 322 -4.71 10.79 -3.63
N PHE A 323 -5.08 10.01 -2.62
CA PHE A 323 -4.20 9.06 -1.95
C PHE A 323 -2.93 9.69 -1.34
N GLN A 324 -2.94 11.01 -1.10
CA GLN A 324 -1.83 11.75 -0.49
C GLN A 324 -2.28 12.55 0.73
N LEU A 325 -3.34 13.35 0.57
CA LEU A 325 -3.85 14.21 1.63
C LEU A 325 -5.37 14.15 1.66
N ALA A 326 -5.91 13.84 2.83
CA ALA A 326 -7.34 13.89 3.10
C ALA A 326 -7.64 14.83 4.27
N ALA A 327 -8.88 15.32 4.34
CA ALA A 327 -9.39 16.09 5.47
C ALA A 327 -10.80 15.68 5.87
N MET A 328 -11.10 15.71 7.16
CA MET A 328 -12.39 15.29 7.73
C MET A 328 -12.69 15.92 9.10
N SER A 329 -13.89 15.70 9.63
CA SER A 329 -14.22 15.97 11.03
C SER A 329 -13.59 14.97 11.99
N THR A 330 -13.58 15.27 13.29
CA THR A 330 -13.01 14.40 14.33
C THR A 330 -13.47 12.93 14.23
N PRO A 331 -12.55 11.95 14.22
CA PRO A 331 -12.87 10.54 14.43
C PRO A 331 -13.65 10.31 15.73
N ARG A 332 -14.60 9.38 15.71
CA ARG A 332 -15.57 9.16 16.80
C ARG A 332 -15.19 8.00 17.71
N ASN A 333 -14.43 7.04 17.19
CA ASN A 333 -14.05 5.83 17.91
C ASN A 333 -12.84 5.13 17.25
N ARG A 334 -12.41 4.02 17.85
CA ARG A 334 -11.34 3.15 17.34
C ARG A 334 -11.63 2.57 15.94
N ASP A 335 -12.88 2.26 15.64
CA ASP A 335 -13.25 1.68 14.33
C ASP A 335 -13.11 2.70 13.19
N ASP A 336 -13.30 4.00 13.47
CA ASP A 336 -12.95 5.04 12.50
C ASP A 336 -11.46 4.98 12.16
N ILE A 337 -10.58 4.87 13.16
CA ILE A 337 -9.12 4.77 12.95
C ILE A 337 -8.75 3.50 12.17
N ARG A 338 -9.37 2.36 12.50
CA ARG A 338 -9.18 1.09 11.77
C ARG A 338 -9.68 1.19 10.33
N CYS A 339 -10.85 1.78 10.09
CA CYS A 339 -11.39 1.99 8.75
C CYS A 339 -10.50 2.89 7.89
N LEU A 340 -10.04 4.03 8.44
CA LEU A 340 -9.07 4.90 7.78
C LEU A 340 -7.78 4.14 7.42
N CYS A 341 -7.32 3.26 8.32
CA CYS A 341 -6.13 2.45 8.10
C CYS A 341 -6.32 1.38 7.03
N TYR A 342 -7.35 0.53 7.14
CA TYR A 342 -7.51 -0.66 6.32
C TYR A 342 -8.23 -0.42 4.99
N SER A 343 -9.20 0.50 4.96
CA SER A 343 -9.99 0.77 3.75
C SER A 343 -9.41 1.90 2.91
N LEU A 344 -8.81 2.90 3.56
CA LEU A 344 -8.29 4.11 2.89
C LEU A 344 -6.76 4.25 2.95
N HIS A 345 -6.08 3.31 3.60
CA HIS A 345 -4.62 3.27 3.74
C HIS A 345 -3.99 4.56 4.34
N ILE A 346 -4.75 5.31 5.14
CA ILE A 346 -4.24 6.46 5.89
C ILE A 346 -3.32 5.95 7.00
N ARG A 347 -2.08 6.46 7.06
CA ARG A 347 -1.07 6.04 8.05
C ARG A 347 -0.63 7.16 8.98
N HIS A 348 -1.04 8.40 8.71
CA HIS A 348 -0.75 9.52 9.59
C HIS A 348 -1.99 10.37 9.82
N VAL A 349 -2.46 10.44 11.05
CA VAL A 349 -3.57 11.30 11.48
C VAL A 349 -2.99 12.53 12.18
N VAL A 350 -3.41 13.72 11.76
CA VAL A 350 -3.03 15.00 12.37
C VAL A 350 -4.24 15.56 13.11
N THR A 351 -4.15 15.59 14.43
CA THR A 351 -5.21 16.04 15.34
C THR A 351 -5.02 17.50 15.72
N LEU A 352 -5.95 18.37 15.29
CA LEU A 352 -5.89 19.80 15.58
C LEU A 352 -6.77 20.24 16.77
N THR A 353 -7.61 19.36 17.31
CA THR A 353 -8.56 19.66 18.38
C THR A 353 -7.88 19.78 19.74
N GLU A 354 -7.49 20.99 20.14
CA GLU A 354 -6.89 21.25 21.46
C GLU A 354 -7.79 20.78 22.60
N GLU A 355 -9.10 20.96 22.44
CA GLU A 355 -10.11 20.72 23.47
C GLU A 355 -10.38 19.22 23.70
N GLU A 356 -10.19 18.41 22.65
CA GLU A 356 -10.53 16.99 22.65
C GLU A 356 -9.52 16.21 21.80
N PRO A 357 -8.34 15.87 22.38
CA PRO A 357 -7.36 15.02 21.72
C PRO A 357 -7.89 13.59 21.53
N LEU A 358 -7.48 12.92 20.46
CA LEU A 358 -7.87 11.53 20.24
C LEU A 358 -7.20 10.59 21.26
N PRO A 359 -7.92 9.63 21.87
CA PRO A 359 -7.33 8.66 22.78
C PRO A 359 -6.22 7.84 22.12
N THR A 360 -5.06 7.73 22.77
CA THR A 360 -3.93 6.93 22.29
C THR A 360 -4.30 5.47 22.05
N ALA A 361 -5.17 4.92 22.91
CA ALA A 361 -5.65 3.54 22.82
C ALA A 361 -6.37 3.21 21.50
N TRP A 362 -6.89 4.20 20.77
CA TRP A 362 -7.53 3.97 19.47
C TRP A 362 -6.54 3.56 18.37
N PHE A 363 -5.25 3.85 18.56
CA PHE A 363 -4.19 3.51 17.62
C PHE A 363 -3.48 2.19 18.00
N ASP A 364 -3.69 1.69 19.22
CA ASP A 364 -3.08 0.44 19.67
C ASP A 364 -3.56 -0.75 18.81
N GLY A 365 -2.59 -1.57 18.38
CA GLY A 365 -2.87 -2.77 17.58
C GLY A 365 -3.32 -2.49 16.14
N VAL A 366 -3.28 -1.23 15.70
CA VAL A 366 -3.50 -0.85 14.31
C VAL A 366 -2.14 -0.69 13.63
N PRO A 367 -1.86 -1.41 12.54
CA PRO A 367 -0.52 -1.48 11.99
C PRO A 367 -0.12 -0.17 11.32
N ASN A 368 1.09 0.30 11.63
CA ASN A 368 1.77 1.41 10.94
C ASN A 368 1.02 2.75 10.90
N ILE A 369 -0.02 2.97 11.72
CA ILE A 369 -0.71 4.25 11.83
C ILE A 369 -0.15 5.09 13.00
N LYS A 370 0.01 6.38 12.79
CA LYS A 370 0.47 7.34 13.81
C LYS A 370 -0.50 8.50 13.95
N ASN A 371 -0.57 9.06 15.16
CA ASN A 371 -1.26 10.31 15.43
C ASN A 371 -0.25 11.38 15.82
N THR A 372 -0.35 12.56 15.23
CA THR A 372 0.39 13.75 15.65
C THR A 372 -0.60 14.80 16.14
N PHE A 373 -0.42 15.24 17.38
CA PHE A 373 -1.25 16.25 18.01
C PHE A 373 -0.67 17.65 17.82
N LEU A 374 -1.37 18.52 17.09
CA LEU A 374 -1.00 19.92 16.85
C LEU A 374 -2.14 20.82 17.37
N PRO A 375 -2.22 21.09 18.69
CA PRO A 375 -3.37 21.76 19.29
C PRO A 375 -3.56 23.16 18.72
N VAL A 376 -4.75 23.42 18.17
CA VAL A 376 -5.18 24.76 17.75
C VAL A 376 -6.50 25.04 18.45
N PRO A 377 -6.67 26.15 19.19
CA PRO A 377 -7.94 26.44 19.85
C PRO A 377 -9.10 26.59 18.87
N ASN A 378 -10.32 26.36 19.33
CA ASN A 378 -11.52 26.47 18.52
C ASN A 378 -11.65 27.89 17.93
N TYR A 379 -12.06 27.97 16.66
CA TYR A 379 -12.14 29.21 15.86
C TYR A 379 -10.83 29.98 15.64
N LYS A 380 -9.68 29.48 16.13
CA LYS A 380 -8.37 30.08 15.91
C LYS A 380 -7.67 29.53 14.67
N ALA A 381 -6.62 30.25 14.25
CA ALA A 381 -5.75 29.82 13.16
C ALA A 381 -4.53 29.06 13.70
N PRO A 382 -4.03 28.04 12.98
CA PRO A 382 -2.73 27.46 13.29
C PRO A 382 -1.61 28.50 13.16
N SER A 383 -0.62 28.39 14.02
CA SER A 383 0.59 29.21 13.93
C SER A 383 1.50 28.75 12.77
N ILE A 384 2.37 29.63 12.28
CA ILE A 384 3.34 29.29 11.23
C ILE A 384 4.18 28.05 11.56
N PRO A 385 4.73 27.86 12.78
CA PRO A 385 5.45 26.64 13.11
C PRO A 385 4.59 25.37 13.04
N GLN A 386 3.30 25.45 13.37
CA GLN A 386 2.38 24.31 13.23
C GLN A 386 2.09 24.00 11.76
N ILE A 387 1.97 25.04 10.92
CA ILE A 387 1.83 24.88 9.46
C ILE A 387 3.12 24.24 8.90
N ASP A 388 4.30 24.78 9.20
CA ASP A 388 5.59 24.24 8.76
C ASP A 388 5.74 22.75 9.13
N LEU A 389 5.30 22.37 10.35
CA LEU A 389 5.32 20.99 10.82
C LEU A 389 4.32 20.10 10.07
N PHE A 390 3.08 20.56 9.87
CA PHE A 390 2.10 19.85 9.02
C PHE A 390 2.64 19.62 7.60
N MET A 391 3.31 20.61 7.01
CA MET A 391 3.93 20.49 5.69
C MET A 391 5.06 19.45 5.67
N ARG A 392 5.90 19.39 6.73
CA ARG A 392 6.92 18.33 6.87
C ARG A 392 6.30 16.94 6.96
N LEU A 393 5.20 16.78 7.70
CA LEU A 393 4.47 15.50 7.78
C LEU A 393 3.95 15.07 6.41
N CYS A 394 3.39 16.01 5.63
CA CYS A 394 2.89 15.74 4.29
C CYS A 394 4.00 15.39 3.28
N CYS A 395 5.20 15.98 3.41
CA CYS A 395 6.33 15.65 2.55
C CYS A 395 6.93 14.30 2.94
N ASN A 396 7.29 14.11 4.21
CA ASN A 396 8.03 12.94 4.68
C ASN A 396 7.21 11.63 4.73
N SER A 397 5.91 11.69 4.48
CA SER A 397 5.04 10.51 4.54
C SER A 397 4.92 9.86 3.15
N SER A 398 5.35 8.60 3.04
CA SER A 398 5.13 7.77 1.85
C SER A 398 3.68 7.30 1.69
N ALA A 399 2.90 7.37 2.76
CA ALA A 399 1.48 7.02 2.83
C ALA A 399 0.61 8.28 3.06
N PRO A 400 -0.70 8.24 2.77
CA PRO A 400 -1.55 9.39 2.91
C PRO A 400 -1.69 9.87 4.34
N VAL A 401 -1.70 11.19 4.43
CA VAL A 401 -1.90 11.96 5.66
C VAL A 401 -3.35 12.42 5.71
N LEU A 402 -3.94 12.34 6.89
CA LEU A 402 -5.27 12.85 7.18
C LEU A 402 -5.16 13.96 8.21
N VAL A 403 -5.70 15.13 7.91
CA VAL A 403 -5.84 16.22 8.90
C VAL A 403 -7.30 16.38 9.33
N HIS A 404 -7.54 16.52 10.63
CA HIS A 404 -8.89 16.73 11.14
C HIS A 404 -8.98 17.84 12.19
N CYS A 405 -10.18 18.37 12.36
CA CYS A 405 -10.56 19.19 13.50
C CYS A 405 -12.04 18.92 13.85
N GLY A 406 -12.58 19.58 14.88
CA GLY A 406 -13.97 19.38 15.35
C GLY A 406 -15.00 19.22 14.23
N GLY A 407 -15.14 20.23 13.37
CA GLY A 407 -16.02 20.19 12.19
C GLY A 407 -15.34 19.80 10.88
N GLY A 408 -14.01 19.65 10.86
CA GLY A 408 -13.23 19.36 9.66
C GLY A 408 -13.11 20.51 8.63
N LYS A 409 -13.54 21.73 8.97
CA LYS A 409 -13.65 22.87 8.03
C LYS A 409 -12.83 24.12 8.38
N GLY A 410 -12.83 24.59 9.64
CA GLY A 410 -12.04 25.75 10.06
C GLY A 410 -10.54 25.46 10.11
N ARG A 411 -10.04 25.00 11.27
CA ARG A 411 -8.61 24.68 11.51
C ARG A 411 -8.00 23.75 10.46
N ALA A 412 -8.69 22.66 10.14
CA ALA A 412 -8.25 21.70 9.11
C ALA A 412 -8.26 22.34 7.71
N GLY A 413 -9.27 23.16 7.39
CA GLY A 413 -9.31 23.90 6.13
C GLY A 413 -8.17 24.91 6.00
N THR A 414 -7.75 25.55 7.10
CA THR A 414 -6.58 26.45 7.08
C THR A 414 -5.28 25.70 6.75
N MET A 415 -5.06 24.52 7.35
CA MET A 415 -3.91 23.66 7.02
C MET A 415 -3.94 23.22 5.55
N VAL A 416 -5.11 22.77 5.07
CA VAL A 416 -5.31 22.37 3.67
C VAL A 416 -5.06 23.54 2.72
N ALA A 417 -5.56 24.74 3.01
CA ALA A 417 -5.33 25.90 2.16
C ALA A 417 -3.83 26.29 2.11
N CYS A 418 -3.10 26.17 3.23
CA CYS A 418 -1.65 26.36 3.23
C CYS A 418 -0.93 25.31 2.37
N TYR A 419 -1.40 24.05 2.38
CA TYR A 419 -0.92 23.03 1.46
C TYR A 419 -1.18 23.40 0.00
N LEU A 420 -2.39 23.85 -0.34
CA LEU A 420 -2.74 24.24 -1.71
C LEU A 420 -1.95 25.48 -2.19
N VAL A 421 -1.67 26.44 -1.31
CA VAL A 421 -0.75 27.55 -1.62
C VAL A 421 0.61 27.01 -2.06
N ALA A 422 1.12 26.01 -1.34
CA ALA A 422 2.41 25.43 -1.61
C ALA A 422 2.41 24.59 -2.90
N PHE A 423 1.54 23.58 -2.98
CA PHE A 423 1.62 22.53 -4.00
C PHE A 423 0.45 22.50 -4.98
N GLY A 424 -0.58 23.31 -4.76
CA GLY A 424 -1.86 23.16 -5.44
C GLY A 424 -2.45 21.78 -5.17
N PHE A 425 -3.07 21.18 -6.18
CA PHE A 425 -3.62 19.80 -6.09
C PHE A 425 -2.58 18.71 -6.38
N LYS A 426 -1.29 19.01 -6.24
CA LYS A 426 -0.19 18.07 -6.52
C LYS A 426 0.35 17.44 -5.25
N PRO A 427 0.90 16.21 -5.29
CA PRO A 427 1.71 15.70 -4.20
C PRO A 427 3.01 16.54 -4.04
N PRO A 428 3.65 16.51 -2.87
CA PRO A 428 4.94 17.17 -2.68
C PRO A 428 6.00 16.57 -3.63
N PRO A 429 6.88 17.41 -4.22
CA PRO A 429 8.00 16.92 -5.01
C PRO A 429 8.89 15.94 -4.22
N VAL A 430 9.38 14.88 -4.90
CA VAL A 430 10.16 13.80 -4.27
C VAL A 430 11.46 14.33 -3.67
N GLU A 431 12.02 15.40 -4.24
CA GLU A 431 13.24 16.05 -3.76
C GLU A 431 13.07 16.59 -2.34
N LEU A 432 11.86 16.87 -1.87
CA LEU A 432 11.62 17.33 -0.49
C LEU A 432 11.66 16.20 0.54
N ASN A 433 11.66 14.93 0.13
CA ASN A 433 11.65 13.77 1.03
C ASN A 433 13.04 13.42 1.56
N ASP A 434 14.09 13.70 0.78
CA ASP A 434 15.45 13.54 1.24
C ASP A 434 15.77 14.67 2.21
N GLY A 435 15.78 14.36 3.52
CA GLY A 435 16.11 15.28 4.62
C GLY A 435 17.51 15.92 4.57
N ASN A 436 18.15 15.91 3.40
CA ASN A 436 19.43 16.52 3.05
C ASN A 436 19.32 17.64 2.00
N VAL A 437 18.12 18.11 1.60
CA VAL A 437 18.04 19.27 0.68
C VAL A 437 18.40 20.57 1.41
N SER A 438 19.70 20.78 1.50
CA SER A 438 20.33 22.08 1.55
C SER A 438 19.83 22.93 0.38
N ASN A 439 19.11 24.00 0.71
CA ASN A 439 19.01 25.27 -0.02
C ASN A 439 19.29 25.20 -1.53
N GLY A 440 18.27 24.99 -2.37
CA GLY A 440 18.48 25.17 -3.81
C GLY A 440 17.32 24.88 -4.77
N VAL A 441 16.39 23.99 -4.44
CA VAL A 441 15.24 23.73 -5.33
C VAL A 441 14.25 24.88 -5.18
N TRP A 442 14.16 25.71 -6.21
CA TRP A 442 13.31 26.91 -6.23
C TRP A 442 11.83 26.53 -6.07
N PHE A 443 11.22 27.03 -5.01
CA PHE A 443 9.82 26.82 -4.69
C PHE A 443 9.04 28.12 -4.92
N GLN A 444 8.28 28.20 -6.00
CA GLN A 444 7.19 29.18 -6.11
C GLN A 444 5.91 28.57 -5.55
N PRO A 445 5.15 29.31 -4.72
CA PRO A 445 3.79 28.92 -4.36
C PRO A 445 2.97 28.62 -5.62
N ALA A 446 2.34 27.44 -5.67
CA ALA A 446 1.50 27.02 -6.77
C ALA A 446 0.22 27.86 -6.91
N MET A 447 -0.25 28.44 -5.82
CA MET A 447 -1.45 29.29 -5.78
C MET A 447 -1.22 30.50 -4.86
N THR A 448 -1.87 31.62 -5.17
CA THR A 448 -2.05 32.70 -4.20
C THR A 448 -2.95 32.25 -3.05
N ALA A 449 -2.93 32.98 -1.93
CA ALA A 449 -3.81 32.67 -0.80
C ALA A 449 -5.30 32.71 -1.19
N THR A 450 -5.71 33.70 -1.98
CA THR A 450 -7.08 33.85 -2.46
C THR A 450 -7.49 32.70 -3.38
N GLU A 451 -6.64 32.30 -4.33
CA GLU A 451 -6.90 31.17 -5.22
C GLU A 451 -7.01 29.86 -4.43
N ALA A 452 -6.12 29.60 -3.48
CA ALA A 452 -6.15 28.41 -2.64
C ALA A 452 -7.41 28.33 -1.78
N ILE A 453 -7.82 29.45 -1.16
CA ILE A 453 -9.06 29.54 -0.37
C ILE A 453 -10.27 29.30 -1.26
N GLN A 454 -10.32 29.92 -2.44
CA GLN A 454 -11.42 29.77 -3.38
C GLN A 454 -11.52 28.34 -3.90
N ALA A 455 -10.42 27.75 -4.35
CA ALA A 455 -10.37 26.37 -4.82
C ALA A 455 -10.80 25.38 -3.72
N LEU A 456 -10.34 25.60 -2.47
CA LEU A 456 -10.76 24.79 -1.34
C LEU A 456 -12.25 24.95 -1.05
N ARG A 457 -12.81 26.17 -1.11
CA ARG A 457 -14.25 26.41 -0.88
C ARG A 457 -15.12 25.82 -2.00
N THR A 458 -14.63 25.80 -3.24
CA THR A 458 -15.29 25.10 -4.34
C THR A 458 -15.35 23.60 -4.08
N MET A 459 -14.22 22.98 -3.69
CA MET A 459 -14.16 21.53 -3.42
C MET A 459 -14.83 21.13 -2.08
N ARG A 460 -14.75 22.00 -1.07
CA ARG A 460 -15.19 21.81 0.31
C ARG A 460 -15.88 23.07 0.84
N PRO A 461 -17.16 23.28 0.51
CA PRO A 461 -17.91 24.47 0.93
C PRO A 461 -17.86 24.71 2.45
N GLU A 462 -17.72 25.97 2.87
CA GLU A 462 -17.47 26.44 4.26
C GLU A 462 -16.09 26.12 4.86
N SER A 463 -15.12 25.65 4.06
CA SER A 463 -13.75 25.61 4.55
C SER A 463 -13.26 27.02 4.88
N ILE A 464 -12.56 27.13 6.02
CA ILE A 464 -12.10 28.37 6.65
C ILE A 464 -13.26 29.24 7.15
N GLU A 465 -13.35 29.38 8.46
CA GLU A 465 -14.51 29.93 9.17
C GLU A 465 -14.30 31.37 9.69
N THR A 466 -13.04 31.80 9.87
CA THR A 466 -12.75 33.11 10.46
C THR A 466 -11.76 33.90 9.61
N LYS A 467 -11.83 35.24 9.73
CA LYS A 467 -10.87 36.15 9.08
C LYS A 467 -9.43 35.89 9.54
N GLU A 468 -9.23 35.56 10.81
CA GLU A 468 -7.94 35.17 11.38
C GLU A 468 -7.31 33.99 10.64
N GLN A 469 -8.14 33.00 10.24
CA GLN A 469 -7.70 31.84 9.46
C GLN A 469 -7.35 32.21 8.01
N GLU A 470 -8.11 33.11 7.35
CA GLU A 470 -7.76 33.61 6.01
C GLU A 470 -6.45 34.43 6.02
N GLU A 471 -6.26 35.26 7.04
CA GLU A 471 -5.04 36.02 7.28
C GLU A 471 -3.84 35.08 7.50
N ALA A 472 -4.02 33.96 8.20
CA ALA A 472 -2.96 32.96 8.37
C ALA A 472 -2.50 32.34 7.04
N VAL A 473 -3.42 32.03 6.12
CA VAL A 473 -3.08 31.54 4.77
C VAL A 473 -2.31 32.60 3.99
N SER A 474 -2.74 33.86 4.07
CA SER A 474 -2.10 35.01 3.41
C SER A 474 -0.69 35.26 3.94
N ASN A 475 -0.52 35.19 5.26
CA ASN A 475 0.77 35.31 5.94
C ASN A 475 1.71 34.17 5.56
N TYR A 476 1.21 32.94 5.48
CA TYR A 476 1.99 31.79 5.04
C TYR A 476 2.44 31.91 3.57
N CYS A 477 1.54 32.30 2.66
CA CYS A 477 1.91 32.57 1.26
C CYS A 477 3.02 33.63 1.15
N SER A 478 2.86 34.75 1.85
CA SER A 478 3.86 35.83 1.89
C SER A 478 5.19 35.35 2.47
N LEU A 479 5.14 34.47 3.47
CA LEU A 479 6.31 33.89 4.10
C LEU A 479 7.09 32.98 3.14
N LEU A 480 6.42 32.17 2.33
CA LEU A 480 7.07 31.32 1.32
C LEU A 480 7.85 32.16 0.30
N TRP A 481 7.25 33.26 -0.20
CA TRP A 481 7.93 34.22 -1.07
C TRP A 481 9.16 34.85 -0.40
N LYS A 482 9.03 35.24 0.88
CA LYS A 482 10.13 35.83 1.64
C LYS A 482 11.27 34.84 1.90
N ARG A 483 10.95 33.58 2.22
CA ARG A 483 11.91 32.50 2.48
C ARG A 483 12.54 31.95 1.20
N ARG A 484 11.87 32.08 0.05
CA ARG A 484 12.22 31.40 -1.23
C ARG A 484 12.35 29.89 -1.05
N GLY A 485 11.50 29.31 -0.22
CA GLY A 485 11.54 27.91 0.15
C GLY A 485 10.37 27.54 1.06
N LEU A 486 10.05 26.25 1.09
CA LEU A 486 8.95 25.71 1.88
C LEU A 486 9.24 25.78 3.39
N PHE A 487 10.45 25.41 3.78
CA PHE A 487 10.87 25.33 5.17
C PHE A 487 11.83 26.47 5.53
N PRO A 488 11.88 26.87 6.82
CA PRO A 488 12.94 27.77 7.27
C PRO A 488 14.31 27.12 7.01
N PRO A 489 15.36 27.92 6.70
CA PRO A 489 16.70 27.38 6.49
C PRO A 489 17.16 26.64 7.74
N GLU A 490 17.58 25.39 7.56
CA GLU A 490 18.02 24.59 8.69
C GLU A 490 19.40 25.07 9.18
N PRO A 491 19.59 25.27 10.49
CA PRO A 491 20.90 25.55 11.04
C PRO A 491 21.88 24.42 10.69
N ALA A 492 23.13 24.77 10.39
CA ALA A 492 24.17 23.79 10.07
C ALA A 492 24.28 22.74 11.19
N GLN A 493 24.29 21.47 10.80
CA GLN A 493 24.57 20.38 11.73
C GLN A 493 26.04 20.46 12.15
N PRO A 494 26.37 20.16 13.42
CA PRO A 494 27.76 20.02 13.84
C PRO A 494 28.46 18.91 13.05
N THR A 495 29.76 19.07 12.84
CA THR A 495 30.60 18.02 12.24
C THR A 495 30.52 16.75 13.09
N PRO A 496 30.39 15.56 12.48
CA PRO A 496 30.47 14.29 13.21
C PRO A 496 31.71 14.23 14.11
N SER A 497 31.50 13.86 15.37
CA SER A 497 32.53 13.85 16.42
C SER A 497 32.36 12.63 17.32
N ARG A 498 33.38 12.36 18.13
CA ARG A 498 33.34 11.37 19.22
C ARG A 498 32.97 12.06 20.55
N PRO A 499 32.42 11.34 21.54
CA PRO A 499 32.18 11.91 22.85
C PRO A 499 33.51 12.26 23.54
N GLU A 500 33.62 13.49 24.06
CA GLU A 500 34.78 13.94 24.85
C GLU A 500 34.58 13.51 26.31
N ILE A 501 35.41 12.60 26.81
CA ILE A 501 35.27 12.03 28.17
C ILE A 501 36.36 12.59 29.08
N THR A 502 35.94 13.19 30.19
CA THR A 502 36.82 13.70 31.26
C THR A 502 36.48 12.99 32.57
N GLY A 503 37.47 12.45 33.27
CA GLY A 503 37.29 11.73 34.53
C GLY A 503 37.40 10.20 34.37
N LYS A 504 36.57 9.45 35.08
CA LYS A 504 36.59 7.97 35.07
C LYS A 504 35.91 7.37 33.82
N PRO A 505 36.16 6.08 33.49
CA PRO A 505 35.45 5.40 32.40
C PRO A 505 33.93 5.27 32.63
N VAL A 506 33.13 5.56 31.60
CA VAL A 506 31.65 5.73 31.69
C VAL A 506 30.89 4.43 31.95
N GLU A 507 31.49 3.27 31.72
CA GLU A 507 30.83 1.95 31.77
C GLU A 507 30.31 1.60 33.17
N THR A 508 30.91 2.20 34.20
CA THR A 508 30.54 2.02 35.61
C THR A 508 29.51 3.03 36.10
N THR A 509 28.96 3.88 35.21
CA THR A 509 27.96 4.91 35.57
C THR A 509 26.69 4.27 36.15
N ASP A 510 26.33 4.69 37.36
CA ASP A 510 25.07 4.34 38.04
C ASP A 510 24.08 5.52 38.10
N LEU A 511 24.55 6.77 38.01
CA LEU A 511 23.71 7.95 37.83
C LEU A 511 24.12 8.73 36.59
N LEU A 512 23.24 8.82 35.61
CA LEU A 512 23.45 9.58 34.38
C LEU A 512 22.61 10.86 34.40
N VAL A 513 23.26 12.01 34.56
CA VAL A 513 22.61 13.33 34.58
C VAL A 513 22.75 13.98 33.20
N LEU A 514 21.65 14.05 32.45
CA LEU A 514 21.66 14.69 31.13
C LEU A 514 21.65 16.21 31.30
N CYS A 515 22.59 16.91 30.69
CA CYS A 515 22.74 18.36 30.76
C CYS A 515 22.63 18.97 29.36
N GLY A 516 21.85 20.02 29.19
CA GLY A 516 21.74 20.76 27.93
C GLY A 516 20.40 21.45 27.77
N ILE A 517 20.32 22.45 26.91
CA ILE A 517 19.08 23.20 26.64
C ILE A 517 18.02 22.36 25.91
N PRO A 518 16.72 22.72 25.94
CA PRO A 518 15.70 22.02 25.15
C PRO A 518 16.10 21.95 23.66
N GLY A 519 15.74 20.88 22.96
CA GLY A 519 16.17 20.69 21.56
C GLY A 519 17.57 20.09 21.35
N SER A 520 18.41 20.01 22.37
CA SER A 520 19.81 19.53 22.26
C SER A 520 19.99 18.04 21.96
N GLY A 521 18.95 17.21 22.13
CA GLY A 521 18.98 15.77 21.81
C GLY A 521 18.96 14.82 23.02
N LYS A 522 18.96 15.33 24.26
CA LYS A 522 18.90 14.55 25.51
C LYS A 522 17.86 13.43 25.50
N SER A 523 16.60 13.76 25.24
CA SER A 523 15.52 12.78 25.27
C SER A 523 15.62 11.76 24.12
N SER A 524 16.17 12.16 22.97
CA SER A 524 16.46 11.22 21.87
C SER A 524 17.55 10.22 22.28
N PHE A 525 18.60 10.70 22.94
CA PHE A 525 19.65 9.86 23.51
C PHE A 525 19.12 8.91 24.58
N ARG A 526 18.34 9.41 25.55
CA ARG A 526 17.69 8.57 26.58
C ARG A 526 16.89 7.45 25.93
N ARG A 527 16.03 7.80 24.97
CA ARG A 527 15.19 6.82 24.25
C ARG A 527 16.06 5.80 23.52
N ALA A 528 17.10 6.22 22.81
CA ALA A 528 18.02 5.32 22.12
C ALA A 528 18.70 4.34 23.09
N LEU A 529 19.21 4.86 24.21
CA LEU A 529 19.85 4.06 25.26
C LEU A 529 18.88 3.03 25.85
N VAL A 530 17.69 3.45 26.26
CA VAL A 530 16.68 2.58 26.88
C VAL A 530 16.18 1.53 25.91
N LYS A 531 15.84 1.91 24.67
CA LYS A 531 15.43 0.95 23.62
C LYS A 531 16.50 -0.11 23.40
N ARG A 532 17.77 0.29 23.36
CA ARG A 532 18.88 -0.63 23.18
C ARG A 532 19.09 -1.56 24.39
N ILE A 533 18.93 -1.05 25.62
CA ILE A 533 18.94 -1.89 26.82
C ILE A 533 17.81 -2.93 26.78
N VAL A 534 16.59 -2.51 26.42
CA VAL A 534 15.46 -3.44 26.26
C VAL A 534 15.77 -4.51 25.21
N ALA A 535 16.28 -4.11 24.04
CA ALA A 535 16.70 -5.00 22.97
C ALA A 535 17.78 -6.00 23.41
N SER A 536 18.68 -5.60 24.30
CA SER A 536 19.76 -6.46 24.81
C SER A 536 19.28 -7.57 25.77
N ARG A 537 18.06 -7.47 26.30
CA ARG A 537 17.48 -8.48 27.23
C ARG A 537 17.33 -9.86 26.61
N ALA A 538 17.35 -9.95 25.28
CA ALA A 538 17.36 -11.22 24.56
C ALA A 538 18.66 -12.04 24.78
N ALA A 539 19.70 -11.45 25.37
CA ALA A 539 20.90 -12.18 25.74
C ALA A 539 20.61 -13.25 26.83
N PRO A 540 21.35 -14.37 26.87
CA PRO A 540 21.19 -15.40 27.90
C PRO A 540 21.33 -14.83 29.32
N ILE A 541 20.55 -15.37 30.27
CA ILE A 541 20.59 -14.92 31.68
C ILE A 541 22.01 -14.99 32.25
N THR A 542 22.79 -16.01 31.88
CA THR A 542 24.18 -16.19 32.31
C THR A 542 25.12 -15.05 31.90
N VAL A 543 24.85 -14.40 30.77
CA VAL A 543 25.60 -13.21 30.30
C VAL A 543 25.13 -11.96 31.05
N ARG A 544 23.83 -11.89 31.35
CA ARG A 544 23.18 -10.71 31.95
C ARG A 544 23.40 -10.59 33.46
N SER A 545 23.41 -11.70 34.20
CA SER A 545 23.39 -11.69 35.67
C SER A 545 24.62 -11.04 36.30
N ASN A 546 25.76 -11.09 35.61
CA ASN A 546 27.06 -10.64 36.14
C ASN A 546 27.58 -9.36 35.45
N ASN A 547 26.75 -8.68 34.64
CA ASN A 547 27.16 -7.50 33.90
C ASN A 547 26.19 -6.34 34.15
N SER A 548 26.69 -5.30 34.82
CA SER A 548 25.92 -4.10 35.21
C SER A 548 25.34 -3.34 34.01
N LEU A 549 25.93 -3.45 32.81
CA LEU A 549 25.41 -2.81 31.60
C LEU A 549 24.04 -3.34 31.18
N TYR A 550 23.70 -4.58 31.53
CA TYR A 550 22.38 -5.17 31.24
C TYR A 550 21.30 -4.78 32.26
N GLN A 551 21.66 -4.10 33.36
CA GLN A 551 20.68 -3.60 34.32
C GLN A 551 19.82 -2.51 33.65
N PRO A 552 18.49 -2.53 33.87
CA PRO A 552 17.61 -1.49 33.34
C PRO A 552 17.94 -0.14 33.97
N TRP A 553 17.77 0.93 33.19
CA TRP A 553 17.78 2.29 33.71
C TRP A 553 16.40 2.62 34.28
N THR A 554 16.37 3.16 35.49
CA THR A 554 15.23 3.90 36.00
C THR A 554 15.23 5.28 35.34
N GLU A 555 14.17 5.62 34.64
CA GLU A 555 14.03 6.90 33.93
C GLU A 555 13.33 7.92 34.81
N ILE A 556 13.93 9.11 34.97
CA ILE A 556 13.37 10.21 35.73
C ILE A 556 13.41 11.46 34.85
N HIS A 557 12.24 11.97 34.46
CA HIS A 557 12.15 13.19 33.66
C HIS A 557 11.05 14.13 34.13
N SER A 558 11.32 15.43 34.04
CA SER A 558 10.46 16.47 34.63
C SER A 558 9.14 16.67 33.93
N ASP A 559 9.03 16.30 32.65
CA ASP A 559 7.85 16.58 31.84
C ASP A 559 6.61 15.78 32.28
N GLU A 560 6.81 14.68 33.04
CA GLU A 560 5.74 13.80 33.51
C GLU A 560 5.43 14.01 35.00
N ILE A 561 6.46 14.04 35.85
CA ILE A 561 6.31 14.03 37.32
C ILE A 561 6.67 15.37 37.99
N GLY A 562 7.13 16.35 37.20
CA GLY A 562 7.56 17.65 37.69
C GLY A 562 8.81 17.60 38.58
N ARG A 563 9.31 18.77 38.98
CA ARG A 563 10.56 18.89 39.76
C ARG A 563 10.53 18.12 41.08
N LYS A 564 9.48 18.29 41.88
CA LYS A 564 9.35 17.62 43.19
C LYS A 564 9.24 16.11 43.06
N GLY A 565 8.62 15.62 41.98
CA GLY A 565 8.57 14.19 41.65
C GLY A 565 9.95 13.64 41.33
N CYS A 566 10.76 14.37 40.55
CA CYS A 566 12.16 13.98 40.28
C CYS A 566 12.99 13.91 41.56
N GLU A 567 12.90 14.93 42.43
CA GLU A 567 13.63 14.97 43.71
C GLU A 567 13.26 13.77 44.59
N ARG A 568 11.96 13.45 44.71
CA ARG A 568 11.49 12.28 45.45
C ARG A 568 12.02 10.98 44.85
N SER A 569 12.00 10.85 43.53
CA SER A 569 12.37 9.61 42.83
C SER A 569 13.88 9.34 42.88
N ILE A 570 14.71 10.39 42.77
CA ILE A 570 16.17 10.26 42.91
C ILE A 570 16.57 9.86 44.34
N GLY A 571 15.91 10.42 45.35
CA GLY A 571 16.20 10.12 46.75
C GLY A 571 15.76 8.72 47.22
N GLN A 572 15.19 7.88 46.36
CA GLN A 572 14.80 6.52 46.73
C GLN A 572 16.03 5.61 46.82
N GLY A 573 16.25 4.99 47.99
CA GLY A 573 17.38 4.07 48.22
C GLY A 573 17.31 2.74 47.45
N SER A 574 16.20 2.43 46.77
CA SER A 574 16.08 1.27 45.89
C SER A 574 16.71 1.47 44.51
N ASN A 575 17.15 2.70 44.20
CA ASN A 575 17.78 3.02 42.93
C ASN A 575 19.11 2.27 42.75
N ARG A 576 19.33 1.80 41.52
CA ARG A 576 20.57 1.09 41.14
C ARG A 576 21.26 1.72 39.95
N ARG A 577 20.47 2.13 38.96
CA ARG A 577 20.95 2.78 37.75
C ARG A 577 19.88 3.76 37.26
N VAL A 578 20.17 5.07 37.23
CA VAL A 578 19.16 6.11 37.00
C VAL A 578 19.60 7.07 35.89
N ILE A 579 18.69 7.40 34.97
CA ILE A 579 18.86 8.51 34.02
C ILE A 579 17.98 9.67 34.48
N LEU A 580 18.59 10.82 34.76
CA LEU A 580 17.90 12.07 35.00
C LEU A 580 17.87 12.90 33.70
N ASP A 581 16.75 12.85 32.99
CA ASP A 581 16.50 13.61 31.75
C ASP A 581 15.78 14.92 32.10
N ARG A 582 16.59 15.97 32.29
CA ARG A 582 16.19 17.36 32.50
C ARG A 582 17.15 18.27 31.76
N CYS A 583 16.93 19.59 31.80
CA CYS A 583 17.93 20.53 31.27
C CYS A 583 19.20 20.58 32.13
N ASN A 584 19.06 20.44 33.46
CA ASN A 584 20.16 20.42 34.44
C ASN A 584 21.21 21.52 34.20
N GLY A 585 20.75 22.72 33.84
CA GLY A 585 21.62 23.81 33.40
C GLY A 585 22.24 24.62 34.54
N VAL A 586 21.77 24.50 35.77
CA VAL A 586 22.22 25.35 36.90
C VAL A 586 22.99 24.50 37.91
N VAL A 587 24.16 24.98 38.35
CA VAL A 587 25.05 24.25 39.29
C VAL A 587 24.32 23.86 40.58
N ALA A 588 23.62 24.81 41.20
CA ALA A 588 22.89 24.58 42.45
C ALA A 588 21.81 23.50 42.32
N ASP A 589 21.19 23.37 41.14
CA ASP A 589 20.17 22.35 40.88
C ASP A 589 20.81 20.96 40.77
N ARG A 590 21.93 20.85 40.04
CA ARG A 590 22.69 19.59 39.92
C ARG A 590 23.21 19.11 41.27
N LYS A 591 23.79 20.01 42.07
CA LYS A 591 24.28 19.70 43.42
C LYS A 591 23.21 19.07 44.28
N LYS A 592 21.98 19.61 44.27
CA LYS A 592 20.85 19.05 45.03
C LYS A 592 20.52 17.61 44.60
N PHE A 593 20.56 17.31 43.30
CA PHE A 593 20.31 15.94 42.82
C PHE A 593 21.45 14.98 43.16
N LEU A 594 22.69 15.44 43.10
CA LEU A 594 23.86 14.67 43.54
C LEU A 594 23.77 14.35 45.03
N ASP A 595 23.43 15.33 45.87
CA ASP A 595 23.26 15.15 47.32
C ASP A 595 22.15 14.12 47.64
N LEU A 596 21.04 14.14 46.90
CA LEU A 596 19.96 13.15 47.04
C LEU A 596 20.38 11.74 46.60
N ALA A 597 21.22 11.64 45.57
CA ALA A 597 21.71 10.37 45.05
C ALA A 597 22.90 9.79 45.83
N ALA A 598 23.56 10.58 46.67
CA ALA A 598 24.77 10.20 47.41
C ALA A 598 24.62 8.96 48.29
N THR A 599 23.37 8.57 48.60
CA THR A 599 23.06 7.37 49.40
C THR A 599 23.18 6.06 48.62
N TRP A 600 23.17 6.10 47.29
CA TRP A 600 23.16 4.90 46.43
C TRP A 600 24.06 4.98 45.19
N SER A 601 24.34 6.19 44.68
CA SER A 601 25.21 6.38 43.52
C SER A 601 26.67 6.46 43.95
N HIS A 602 27.50 5.61 43.32
CA HIS A 602 28.95 5.60 43.47
C HIS A 602 29.66 6.24 42.26
N HIS A 603 28.97 6.32 41.12
CA HIS A 603 29.49 6.90 39.89
C HIS A 603 28.44 7.73 39.15
N ALA A 604 28.38 9.01 39.54
CA ALA A 604 27.62 10.01 38.83
C ALA A 604 28.37 10.56 37.61
N THR A 605 27.72 10.51 36.44
CA THR A 605 28.21 11.01 35.16
C THR A 605 27.31 12.11 34.62
N ALA A 606 27.90 13.25 34.25
CA ALA A 606 27.20 14.31 33.53
C ALA A 606 27.36 14.13 32.01
N ALA A 607 26.27 13.93 31.28
CA ALA A 607 26.28 13.91 29.82
C ALA A 607 25.81 15.26 29.26
N VAL A 608 26.74 16.05 28.74
CA VAL A 608 26.55 17.45 28.33
C VAL A 608 26.34 17.53 26.83
N PHE A 609 25.12 17.87 26.43
CA PHE A 609 24.75 18.10 25.03
C PHE A 609 25.07 19.54 24.65
N ASP A 610 26.31 19.75 24.20
CA ASP A 610 26.83 21.02 23.74
C ASP A 610 26.52 21.21 22.24
N ILE A 611 25.23 21.39 21.96
CA ILE A 611 24.70 21.60 20.62
C ILE A 611 24.35 23.08 20.45
N PRO A 612 24.70 23.72 19.32
CA PRO A 612 24.44 25.14 19.10
C PRO A 612 22.99 25.56 19.39
N THR A 613 22.81 26.68 20.10
CA THR A 613 21.48 27.15 20.54
C THR A 613 20.49 27.31 19.40
N LYS A 614 20.92 27.88 18.26
CA LYS A 614 20.07 28.02 17.07
C LYS A 614 19.56 26.68 16.52
N LEU A 615 20.40 25.65 16.55
CA LEU A 615 20.02 24.31 16.12
C LEU A 615 19.05 23.67 17.12
N CYS A 616 19.28 23.87 18.42
CA CYS A 616 18.37 23.42 19.47
C CYS A 616 16.99 24.07 19.34
N GLU A 617 16.94 25.38 19.10
CA GLU A 617 15.71 26.12 18.84
C GLU A 617 14.96 25.57 17.62
N ALA A 618 15.64 25.42 16.49
CA ALA A 618 15.06 24.85 15.27
C ALA A 618 14.51 23.44 15.49
N ARG A 619 15.26 22.56 16.18
CA ARG A 619 14.81 21.22 16.54
C ARG A 619 13.60 21.24 17.48
N ALA A 620 13.57 22.16 18.45
CA ALA A 620 12.47 22.28 19.39
C ALA A 620 11.17 22.78 18.72
N MET A 621 11.28 23.73 17.77
CA MET A 621 10.16 24.23 16.97
C MET A 621 9.52 23.15 16.08
N GLN A 622 10.26 22.09 15.74
CA GLN A 622 9.78 20.98 14.91
C GLN A 622 9.16 19.83 15.72
N ARG A 623 9.13 19.90 17.06
CA ARG A 623 8.59 18.82 17.90
C ARG A 623 7.08 18.94 18.04
N ALA A 624 6.35 18.00 17.46
CA ALA A 624 4.90 17.89 17.65
C ALA A 624 4.52 17.33 19.03
N ASP A 625 5.32 16.38 19.54
CA ASP A 625 4.91 15.48 20.62
C ASP A 625 5.33 15.97 22.02
N HIS A 626 5.60 17.27 22.21
CA HIS A 626 6.00 17.78 23.52
C HIS A 626 4.77 18.14 24.38
N PRO A 627 4.53 17.48 25.52
CA PRO A 627 3.32 17.66 26.32
C PRO A 627 3.16 19.09 26.89
N THR A 628 4.27 19.81 27.09
CA THR A 628 4.27 21.12 27.77
C THR A 628 4.76 22.31 26.92
N LEU A 629 5.26 22.10 25.69
CA LEU A 629 5.85 23.15 24.84
C LEU A 629 5.49 22.91 23.36
N PRO A 630 4.25 23.25 22.93
CA PRO A 630 3.88 23.17 21.53
C PRO A 630 4.69 24.17 20.69
N PRO A 631 4.95 23.89 19.40
CA PRO A 631 5.65 24.80 18.48
C PRO A 631 5.08 26.23 18.51
N GLY A 632 5.95 27.22 18.65
CA GLY A 632 5.55 28.63 18.72
C GLY A 632 6.40 29.47 19.67
N ARG A 633 5.92 30.67 20.01
CA ARG A 633 6.66 31.65 20.84
C ARG A 633 7.11 31.13 22.21
N ARG A 634 6.39 30.15 22.77
CA ARG A 634 6.75 29.55 24.06
C ARG A 634 8.06 28.76 23.98
N VAL A 635 8.34 28.13 22.84
CA VAL A 635 9.60 27.40 22.62
C VAL A 635 10.78 28.36 22.61
N ASP A 636 10.68 29.45 21.85
CA ASP A 636 11.72 30.48 21.77
C ASP A 636 12.06 31.06 23.16
N PHE A 637 11.03 31.48 23.91
CA PHE A 637 11.21 31.98 25.28
C PHE A 637 11.89 30.96 26.19
N ALA A 638 11.44 29.69 26.15
CA ALA A 638 12.03 28.63 26.97
C ALA A 638 13.50 28.35 26.61
N ILE A 639 13.82 28.31 25.32
CA ILE A 639 15.20 28.13 24.83
C ILE A 639 16.09 29.29 25.30
N HIS A 640 15.63 30.53 25.14
CA HIS A 640 16.37 31.72 25.55
C HIS A 640 16.60 31.76 27.07
N GLN A 641 15.58 31.43 27.87
CA GLN A 641 15.70 31.36 29.33
C GLN A 641 16.70 30.26 29.76
N HIS A 642 16.65 29.09 29.13
CA HIS A 642 17.56 28.01 29.46
C HIS A 642 18.99 28.28 29.01
N SER A 643 19.20 28.91 27.85
CA SER A 643 20.55 29.21 27.35
C SER A 643 21.24 30.31 28.15
N SER A 644 20.52 31.33 28.61
CA SER A 644 21.10 32.42 29.41
C SER A 644 21.52 32.02 30.82
N THR A 645 20.97 30.92 31.34
CA THR A 645 21.23 30.41 32.68
C THR A 645 22.04 29.11 32.68
N PHE A 646 22.48 28.64 31.51
CA PHE A 646 23.19 27.37 31.39
C PHE A 646 24.66 27.50 31.80
N GLU A 647 25.04 26.70 32.79
CA GLU A 647 26.40 26.54 33.30
C GLU A 647 26.86 25.10 32.99
N PHE A 648 28.01 24.97 32.34
CA PHE A 648 28.60 23.66 32.05
C PHE A 648 28.96 22.93 33.36
N PRO A 649 28.71 21.60 33.45
CA PRO A 649 29.06 20.86 34.64
C PRO A 649 30.57 20.66 34.76
N GLU A 650 31.04 20.65 36.01
CA GLU A 650 32.45 20.50 36.36
C GLU A 650 32.65 19.41 37.42
N LEU A 651 33.84 18.78 37.44
CA LEU A 651 34.11 17.63 38.32
C LEU A 651 34.00 18.00 39.81
N TYR A 652 34.26 19.26 40.17
CA TYR A 652 34.17 19.71 41.57
C TYR A 652 32.73 19.66 42.12
N GLU A 653 31.72 19.56 41.25
CA GLU A 653 30.31 19.46 41.68
C GLU A 653 29.99 18.11 42.34
N GLY A 654 30.83 17.09 42.15
CA GLY A 654 30.63 15.74 42.65
C GLY A 654 30.47 14.67 41.56
N PHE A 655 30.54 15.06 40.28
CA PHE A 655 30.61 14.12 39.17
C PHE A 655 31.96 13.40 39.14
N GLN A 656 31.93 12.10 38.85
CA GLN A 656 33.14 11.30 38.63
C GLN A 656 33.59 11.35 37.17
N THR A 657 32.62 11.59 36.27
CA THR A 657 32.85 11.69 34.83
C THR A 657 31.97 12.74 34.20
N ILE A 658 32.52 13.46 33.23
CA ILE A 658 31.79 14.38 32.36
C ILE A 658 32.01 13.93 30.93
N VAL A 659 30.92 13.80 30.18
CA VAL A 659 30.94 13.46 28.77
C VAL A 659 30.34 14.62 27.99
N ARG A 660 31.14 15.28 27.15
CA ARG A 660 30.68 16.35 26.26
C ARG A 660 30.35 15.79 24.89
N ILE A 661 29.14 16.11 24.43
CA ILE A 661 28.50 15.59 23.22
C ILE A 661 28.21 16.76 22.29
N THR A 662 28.91 16.81 21.16
CA THR A 662 28.83 17.92 20.19
C THR A 662 28.13 17.53 18.89
N SER A 663 27.84 16.24 18.68
CA SER A 663 27.19 15.71 17.46
C SER A 663 26.22 14.57 17.77
N VAL A 664 25.43 14.16 16.77
CA VAL A 664 24.53 13.00 16.90
C VAL A 664 25.35 11.71 16.97
N GLU A 665 26.44 11.64 16.23
CA GLU A 665 27.37 10.50 16.20
C GLU A 665 28.02 10.29 17.57
N ALA A 666 28.49 11.37 18.22
CA ALA A 666 29.00 11.31 19.59
C ALA A 666 27.95 10.80 20.58
N SER A 667 26.69 11.21 20.40
CA SER A 667 25.56 10.75 21.21
C SER A 667 25.30 9.26 21.02
N LEU A 668 25.34 8.75 19.80
CA LEU A 668 25.12 7.33 19.50
C LEU A 668 26.29 6.46 19.98
N GLU A 669 27.53 6.94 19.86
CA GLU A 669 28.71 6.26 20.41
C GLU A 669 28.61 6.17 21.95
N LEU A 670 28.14 7.22 22.63
CA LEU A 670 27.89 7.16 24.07
C LEU A 670 26.78 6.16 24.43
N VAL A 671 25.76 6.00 23.58
CA VAL A 671 24.77 4.92 23.76
C VAL A 671 25.45 3.56 23.71
N ASP A 672 26.36 3.34 22.75
CA ASP A 672 27.12 2.09 22.63
C ASP A 672 28.04 1.84 23.83
N LEU A 673 28.64 2.88 24.43
CA LEU A 673 29.46 2.75 25.64
C LEU A 673 28.64 2.43 26.90
N LEU A 674 27.42 2.96 27.01
CA LEU A 674 26.56 2.81 28.19
C LEU A 674 25.60 1.60 28.11
N SER A 675 25.61 0.89 26.99
CA SER A 675 24.79 -0.28 26.73
C SER A 675 25.65 -1.48 26.32
N PRO A 676 25.20 -2.71 26.56
CA PRO A 676 25.91 -3.88 26.08
C PRO A 676 25.77 -4.01 24.56
N PRO A 677 26.66 -4.78 23.91
CA PRO A 677 26.49 -5.13 22.50
C PRO A 677 25.16 -5.84 22.29
N LEU A 678 24.50 -5.53 21.18
CA LEU A 678 23.26 -6.22 20.82
C LEU A 678 23.56 -7.68 20.54
N PRO A 679 22.85 -8.62 21.17
CA PRO A 679 23.03 -10.03 20.89
C PRO A 679 22.56 -10.34 19.47
N LEU A 680 23.22 -11.31 18.85
CA LEU A 680 22.66 -12.00 17.69
C LEU A 680 21.35 -12.66 18.12
N LEU A 681 20.25 -12.24 17.52
CA LEU A 681 18.94 -12.81 17.80
C LEU A 681 18.77 -14.05 16.95
N LYS A 682 18.91 -15.22 17.57
CA LYS A 682 18.58 -16.46 16.88
C LYS A 682 17.07 -16.43 16.59
N PHE A 683 16.68 -16.76 15.36
CA PHE A 683 15.27 -16.99 15.11
C PHE A 683 14.77 -18.10 16.06
N PRO A 684 13.68 -17.85 16.83
CA PRO A 684 13.26 -18.79 17.87
C PRO A 684 12.96 -20.17 17.29
N ARG A 685 13.21 -21.22 18.07
CA ARG A 685 12.79 -22.57 17.66
C ARG A 685 11.27 -22.61 17.61
N THR A 686 10.72 -23.04 16.48
CA THR A 686 9.28 -23.22 16.33
C THR A 686 8.90 -24.64 16.72
N PRO A 687 7.99 -24.86 17.69
CA PRO A 687 7.56 -26.19 18.10
C PRO A 687 6.72 -26.91 17.03
N HIS A 688 6.79 -28.24 17.01
CA HIS A 688 5.83 -29.08 16.29
C HIS A 688 4.47 -29.03 16.98
N LEU A 689 3.41 -28.75 16.20
CA LEU A 689 2.04 -28.90 16.68
C LEU A 689 1.56 -30.35 16.59
N ILE A 690 1.96 -31.03 15.51
CA ILE A 690 1.71 -32.44 15.27
C ILE A 690 3.03 -33.03 14.81
N ASP A 691 3.54 -34.03 15.52
CA ASP A 691 4.72 -34.77 15.10
C ASP A 691 4.29 -35.97 14.25
N LEU A 692 4.69 -35.95 12.98
CA LEU A 692 4.43 -37.01 12.00
C LEU A 692 5.64 -37.94 11.83
N GLY A 693 6.59 -37.90 12.76
CA GLY A 693 7.86 -38.65 12.71
C GLY A 693 9.02 -37.85 12.11
N ALA A 694 8.86 -36.54 11.95
CA ALA A 694 9.86 -35.64 11.39
C ALA A 694 10.58 -34.80 12.46
N ALA A 695 10.12 -34.84 13.72
CA ALA A 695 10.81 -34.18 14.82
C ALA A 695 12.12 -34.91 15.17
N THR A 696 13.18 -34.14 15.41
CA THR A 696 14.44 -34.64 15.95
C THR A 696 14.45 -34.54 17.48
N SER A 697 15.42 -35.17 18.16
CA SER A 697 15.57 -35.06 19.62
C SER A 697 15.76 -33.62 20.14
N ASP A 698 16.10 -32.69 19.25
CA ASP A 698 16.31 -31.27 19.54
C ASP A 698 15.06 -30.39 19.31
N ASP A 699 13.97 -30.95 18.78
CA ASP A 699 12.73 -30.23 18.50
C ASP A 699 11.82 -30.13 19.73
N LEU A 700 11.09 -29.01 19.82
CA LEU A 700 10.04 -28.82 20.82
C LEU A 700 8.72 -29.35 20.26
N VAL A 701 7.92 -30.04 21.08
CA VAL A 701 6.56 -30.49 20.71
C VAL A 701 5.58 -29.84 21.66
N ASN A 702 4.60 -29.10 21.12
CA ASN A 702 3.50 -28.54 21.91
C ASN A 702 2.33 -29.55 21.93
N ASP A 703 1.65 -29.67 23.07
CA ASP A 703 0.40 -30.42 23.15
C ASP A 703 -0.72 -29.61 22.47
N PHE A 704 -1.45 -30.21 21.53
CA PHE A 704 -2.57 -29.61 20.81
C PHE A 704 -3.62 -29.02 21.76
N ASN A 705 -3.80 -29.63 22.94
CA ASN A 705 -4.74 -29.17 23.97
C ASN A 705 -4.19 -28.06 24.89
N SER A 706 -2.88 -27.78 24.84
CA SER A 706 -2.22 -26.78 25.69
C SER A 706 -2.20 -25.36 25.11
N LEU A 707 -2.66 -25.20 23.86
CA LEU A 707 -2.77 -23.89 23.20
C LEU A 707 -3.92 -23.07 23.80
N SER A 708 -3.68 -22.46 24.96
CA SER A 708 -4.61 -21.61 25.68
C SER A 708 -4.62 -20.17 25.14
N LEU A 709 -4.84 -19.99 23.83
CA LEU A 709 -5.06 -18.66 23.28
C LEU A 709 -6.57 -18.41 23.13
N PRO A 710 -7.11 -17.31 23.69
CA PRO A 710 -8.48 -16.91 23.44
C PRO A 710 -8.66 -16.72 21.93
N VAL A 711 -9.51 -17.54 21.32
CA VAL A 711 -10.00 -17.29 19.96
C VAL A 711 -11.07 -16.18 20.08
N ASP A 712 -10.61 -14.95 20.28
CA ASP A 712 -11.45 -13.77 20.30
C ASP A 712 -11.42 -13.04 18.94
N ARG A 713 -12.31 -12.06 18.78
CA ARG A 713 -12.52 -11.31 17.53
C ARG A 713 -11.26 -10.62 16.99
N ASP A 714 -10.24 -10.37 17.82
CA ASP A 714 -9.02 -9.67 17.41
C ASP A 714 -7.88 -10.65 17.03
N THR A 715 -8.12 -11.97 17.02
CA THR A 715 -7.12 -13.00 16.73
C THR A 715 -7.35 -13.65 15.36
N THR A 716 -6.34 -13.64 14.50
CA THR A 716 -6.30 -14.28 13.18
C THR A 716 -5.24 -15.38 13.16
N ILE A 717 -5.55 -16.50 12.54
CA ILE A 717 -4.64 -17.62 12.34
C ILE A 717 -4.21 -17.63 10.88
N VAL A 718 -2.90 -17.67 10.64
CA VAL A 718 -2.32 -17.68 9.30
C VAL A 718 -1.43 -18.90 9.13
N ILE A 719 -1.66 -19.64 8.04
CA ILE A 719 -0.87 -20.81 7.67
C ILE A 719 -0.11 -20.52 6.38
N THR A 720 1.21 -20.73 6.39
CA THR A 720 2.10 -20.52 5.25
C THR A 720 2.86 -21.78 4.89
N GLU A 721 3.35 -21.86 3.65
CA GLU A 721 4.30 -22.90 3.25
C GLU A 721 5.58 -22.75 4.07
N LYS A 722 6.06 -23.86 4.64
CA LYS A 722 7.40 -23.94 5.21
C LYS A 722 8.36 -24.23 4.06
N MET A 723 9.23 -23.27 3.78
CA MET A 723 10.24 -23.37 2.71
C MET A 723 11.52 -24.02 3.26
N ASP A 724 12.16 -24.84 2.43
CA ASP A 724 13.37 -25.59 2.77
C ASP A 724 14.64 -24.85 2.28
N GLY A 725 15.37 -24.22 3.19
CA GLY A 725 16.61 -23.54 2.87
C GLY A 725 17.44 -23.18 4.09
N ALA A 726 18.14 -22.05 4.00
CA ALA A 726 18.91 -21.50 5.11
C ALA A 726 18.19 -20.30 5.75
N ASN A 727 17.89 -20.41 7.05
CA ASN A 727 17.35 -19.32 7.83
C ASN A 727 18.27 -18.08 7.78
N MET A 728 17.69 -16.94 7.44
CA MET A 728 18.41 -15.68 7.27
C MET A 728 17.68 -14.51 7.93
N GLY A 729 18.43 -13.66 8.63
CA GLY A 729 17.95 -12.39 9.17
C GLY A 729 18.74 -11.21 8.61
N ILE A 730 18.06 -10.13 8.24
CA ILE A 730 18.65 -8.91 7.70
C ILE A 730 18.30 -7.73 8.61
N SER A 731 19.29 -6.95 9.03
CA SER A 731 19.11 -5.77 9.89
C SER A 731 20.11 -4.67 9.54
N LEU A 732 19.99 -3.49 10.16
CA LEU A 732 21.01 -2.44 10.06
C LEU A 732 21.97 -2.48 11.25
N SER A 733 23.24 -2.20 10.99
CA SER A 733 24.23 -1.89 12.03
C SER A 733 24.09 -0.44 12.55
N PRO A 734 24.81 -0.05 13.62
CA PRO A 734 24.81 1.33 14.11
C PRO A 734 25.27 2.36 13.06
N ASP A 735 26.22 2.00 12.20
CA ASP A 735 26.68 2.78 11.04
C ASP A 735 25.73 2.68 9.83
N ARG A 736 24.54 2.10 10.04
CA ARG A 736 23.46 1.92 9.06
C ARG A 736 23.84 1.01 7.89
N ALA A 737 24.86 0.18 7.98
CA ALA A 737 25.16 -0.83 6.96
C ALA A 737 24.20 -2.03 7.08
N LEU A 738 23.95 -2.72 5.97
CA LEU A 738 23.17 -3.97 5.98
C LEU A 738 24.01 -5.09 6.62
N VAL A 739 23.45 -5.74 7.63
CA VAL A 739 24.04 -6.89 8.32
C VAL A 739 23.14 -8.10 8.10
N VAL A 740 23.75 -9.19 7.64
CA VAL A 740 23.06 -10.47 7.40
C VAL A 740 23.54 -11.49 8.41
N GLN A 741 22.61 -12.21 9.02
CA GLN A 741 22.88 -13.30 9.96
C GLN A 741 22.21 -14.59 9.49
N ASN A 742 22.85 -15.73 9.78
CA ASN A 742 22.16 -17.02 9.83
C ASN A 742 21.69 -17.29 11.27
N ARG A 743 21.32 -18.55 11.56
CA ARG A 743 20.87 -18.97 12.89
C ARG A 743 21.89 -18.79 14.03
N SER A 744 23.19 -18.74 13.72
CA SER A 744 24.26 -18.83 14.72
C SER A 744 25.26 -17.68 14.69
N HIS A 745 25.50 -17.04 13.54
CA HIS A 745 26.50 -15.99 13.34
C HIS A 745 26.16 -15.05 12.17
N VAL A 746 26.84 -13.91 12.12
CA VAL A 746 26.80 -12.97 10.98
C VAL A 746 27.53 -13.58 9.79
N ILE A 747 26.95 -13.46 8.59
CA ILE A 747 27.47 -14.05 7.35
C ILE A 747 27.68 -12.99 6.26
N ASN A 748 28.51 -13.32 5.29
CA ASN A 748 28.75 -12.55 4.06
C ASN A 748 28.90 -13.49 2.86
N SER A 749 29.13 -12.93 1.66
CA SER A 749 29.28 -13.70 0.42
C SER A 749 30.42 -14.72 0.41
N LYS A 750 31.42 -14.54 1.29
CA LYS A 750 32.59 -15.41 1.43
C LYS A 750 32.42 -16.48 2.52
N SER A 751 31.39 -16.39 3.37
CA SER A 751 31.20 -17.30 4.50
C SER A 751 30.96 -18.75 4.08
N HIS A 752 30.18 -18.97 3.02
CA HIS A 752 29.90 -20.30 2.46
C HIS A 752 29.46 -20.15 1.00
N ARG A 753 29.71 -21.18 0.16
CA ARG A 753 29.41 -21.14 -1.28
C ARG A 753 27.94 -20.85 -1.59
N GLN A 754 27.01 -21.23 -0.70
CA GLN A 754 25.58 -20.94 -0.83
C GLN A 754 25.24 -19.44 -0.79
N PHE A 755 26.12 -18.61 -0.22
CA PHE A 755 25.92 -17.17 -0.07
C PHE A 755 26.66 -16.36 -1.14
N ARG A 756 27.27 -17.00 -2.15
CA ARG A 756 28.08 -16.30 -3.17
C ARG A 756 27.32 -15.15 -3.86
N ASP A 757 26.01 -15.29 -4.02
CA ASP A 757 25.13 -14.33 -4.70
C ASP A 757 24.50 -13.30 -3.72
N LEU A 758 24.90 -13.33 -2.45
CA LEU A 758 24.34 -12.46 -1.40
C LEU A 758 24.60 -10.98 -1.67
N ASP A 759 25.83 -10.60 -2.04
CA ASP A 759 26.16 -9.18 -2.30
C ASP A 759 25.36 -8.64 -3.49
N LYS A 760 25.16 -9.47 -4.53
CA LYS A 760 24.32 -9.12 -5.68
C LYS A 760 22.87 -8.89 -5.25
N PHE A 761 22.32 -9.78 -4.42
CA PHE A 761 20.97 -9.64 -3.86
C PHE A 761 20.83 -8.38 -2.99
N LEU A 762 21.74 -8.14 -2.06
CA LEU A 762 21.69 -6.98 -1.16
C LEU A 762 21.78 -5.66 -1.93
N ASN A 763 22.61 -5.60 -2.98
CA ASN A 763 22.72 -4.42 -3.83
C ASN A 763 21.45 -4.16 -4.64
N SER A 764 20.87 -5.19 -5.26
CA SER A 764 19.65 -5.03 -6.06
C SER A 764 18.39 -4.75 -5.23
N HIS A 765 18.40 -5.06 -3.94
CA HIS A 765 17.28 -4.81 -3.02
C HIS A 765 17.59 -3.72 -1.98
N ARG A 766 18.70 -2.98 -2.15
CA ARG A 766 19.20 -2.06 -1.12
C ARG A 766 18.16 -1.00 -0.75
N ALA A 767 17.57 -0.33 -1.73
CA ALA A 767 16.58 0.73 -1.50
C ALA A 767 15.37 0.19 -0.70
N VAL A 768 14.77 -0.92 -1.17
CA VAL A 768 13.62 -1.56 -0.52
C VAL A 768 13.96 -2.06 0.89
N LEU A 769 15.13 -2.68 1.11
CA LEU A 769 15.56 -3.14 2.42
C LEU A 769 15.79 -1.97 3.39
N TYR A 770 16.33 -0.84 2.92
CA TYR A 770 16.45 0.36 3.75
C TYR A 770 15.09 0.92 4.14
N GLU A 771 14.13 1.00 3.22
CA GLU A 771 12.77 1.45 3.52
C GLU A 771 12.07 0.55 4.56
N ILE A 772 12.36 -0.76 4.54
CA ILE A 772 11.84 -1.71 5.53
C ILE A 772 12.51 -1.53 6.90
N LEU A 773 13.84 -1.37 6.94
CA LEU A 773 14.63 -1.47 8.17
C LEU A 773 14.93 -0.12 8.84
N HIS A 774 15.09 0.96 8.07
CA HIS A 774 15.47 2.29 8.55
C HIS A 774 14.27 3.10 9.08
N ARG A 775 13.48 2.49 9.96
CA ARG A 775 12.25 3.08 10.50
C ARG A 775 12.43 3.86 11.79
N ASP A 776 13.60 3.75 12.41
CA ASP A 776 13.94 4.42 13.67
C ASP A 776 15.32 5.10 13.53
N ALA A 777 15.31 6.42 13.34
CA ALA A 777 16.52 7.19 13.10
C ALA A 777 17.53 7.13 14.25
N VAL A 778 17.06 6.89 15.49
CA VAL A 778 17.91 6.83 16.69
C VAL A 778 18.21 5.40 17.13
N PHE A 779 17.61 4.41 16.49
CA PHE A 779 17.93 3.00 16.70
C PHE A 779 17.92 2.22 15.37
N PRO A 780 18.95 2.39 14.50
CA PRO A 780 18.99 1.75 13.18
C PRO A 780 18.81 0.22 13.23
N GLY A 781 19.41 -0.44 14.21
CA GLY A 781 19.33 -1.90 14.38
C GLY A 781 18.04 -2.43 15.01
N ARG A 782 16.99 -1.60 15.13
CA ARG A 782 15.72 -1.96 15.78
C ARG A 782 15.02 -3.14 15.09
N PHE A 783 14.99 -3.15 13.77
CA PHE A 783 14.23 -4.14 13.01
C PHE A 783 15.12 -5.24 12.44
N VAL A 784 14.62 -6.47 12.47
CA VAL A 784 15.26 -7.63 11.83
C VAL A 784 14.24 -8.33 10.93
N LEU A 785 14.46 -8.30 9.62
CA LEU A 785 13.65 -9.00 8.63
C LEU A 785 14.14 -10.44 8.52
N TYR A 786 13.31 -11.41 8.92
CA TYR A 786 13.60 -12.83 8.81
C TYR A 786 12.96 -13.44 7.56
N GLY A 787 13.71 -14.33 6.93
CA GLY A 787 13.28 -15.07 5.76
C GLY A 787 14.12 -16.31 5.53
N GLU A 788 13.79 -17.01 4.45
CA GLU A 788 14.49 -18.20 4.00
C GLU A 788 15.34 -17.88 2.78
N TRP A 789 16.64 -18.22 2.84
CA TRP A 789 17.56 -18.13 1.72
C TRP A 789 17.56 -19.44 0.95
N LEU A 790 17.15 -19.38 -0.30
CA LEU A 790 16.85 -20.53 -1.16
C LEU A 790 17.81 -20.66 -2.35
N ALA A 791 19.00 -20.06 -2.30
CA ALA A 791 19.93 -20.14 -3.43
C ALA A 791 20.49 -21.56 -3.65
N ALA A 792 20.64 -22.36 -2.57
CA ALA A 792 21.12 -23.72 -2.64
C ALA A 792 19.99 -24.74 -2.43
N THR A 793 20.07 -25.87 -3.13
CA THR A 793 19.18 -27.01 -2.91
C THR A 793 19.59 -27.74 -1.63
N HIS A 794 18.76 -27.64 -0.60
CA HIS A 794 18.86 -28.47 0.60
C HIS A 794 18.23 -29.84 0.28
N SER A 795 17.00 -30.10 0.70
CA SER A 795 16.24 -31.31 0.39
C SER A 795 15.31 -31.10 -0.82
N ILE A 796 14.74 -29.90 -0.99
CA ILE A 796 13.82 -29.57 -2.07
C ILE A 796 14.53 -28.83 -3.22
N PRO A 797 14.52 -29.36 -4.46
CA PRO A 797 15.13 -28.72 -5.63
C PRO A 797 14.17 -27.69 -6.25
N TYR A 798 14.10 -26.50 -5.66
CA TYR A 798 13.24 -25.44 -6.20
C TYR A 798 13.68 -25.01 -7.61
N SER A 799 12.72 -24.98 -8.54
CA SER A 799 12.97 -24.76 -9.98
C SER A 799 12.21 -23.58 -10.57
N LYS A 800 11.29 -22.97 -9.80
CA LYS A 800 10.40 -21.87 -10.22
C LYS A 800 10.45 -20.70 -9.24
N LEU A 801 11.59 -20.47 -8.58
CA LEU A 801 11.72 -19.36 -7.63
C LEU A 801 11.69 -18.02 -8.38
N GLY A 802 11.06 -17.02 -7.77
CA GLY A 802 11.09 -15.63 -8.22
C GLY A 802 12.20 -14.80 -7.57
N SER A 803 12.76 -15.27 -6.45
CA SER A 803 13.89 -14.62 -5.76
C SER A 803 14.72 -15.64 -4.97
N HIS A 804 15.90 -15.26 -4.51
CA HIS A 804 16.72 -16.08 -3.61
C HIS A 804 16.27 -15.98 -2.15
N PHE A 805 15.50 -14.95 -1.78
CA PHE A 805 15.09 -14.70 -0.39
C PHE A 805 13.58 -14.51 -0.28
N TYR A 806 12.96 -15.24 0.64
CA TYR A 806 11.54 -15.14 0.95
C TYR A 806 11.33 -14.77 2.41
N ALA A 807 10.80 -13.58 2.67
CA ALA A 807 10.51 -13.10 4.01
C ALA A 807 9.32 -13.83 4.63
N PHE A 808 9.35 -14.04 5.94
CA PHE A 808 8.22 -14.62 6.68
C PHE A 808 7.86 -13.88 7.98
N ASP A 809 8.81 -13.16 8.58
CA ASP A 809 8.58 -12.41 9.83
C ASP A 809 9.44 -11.14 9.89
N LEU A 810 8.95 -10.10 10.57
CA LEU A 810 9.72 -8.90 10.91
C LEU A 810 9.71 -8.72 12.43
N TYR A 811 10.89 -8.70 13.03
CA TYR A 811 11.04 -8.59 14.48
C TYR A 811 11.37 -7.15 14.89
N ASP A 812 10.67 -6.65 15.89
CA ASP A 812 10.92 -5.35 16.50
C ASP A 812 11.63 -5.53 17.86
N ARG A 813 12.90 -5.13 17.92
CA ARG A 813 13.71 -5.22 19.13
C ARG A 813 13.26 -4.30 20.27
N GLU A 814 12.51 -3.23 19.97
CA GLU A 814 11.99 -2.33 20.99
C GLU A 814 10.85 -2.99 21.77
N THR A 815 9.93 -3.64 21.06
CA THR A 815 8.75 -4.28 21.67
C THR A 815 9.01 -5.75 22.04
N GLY A 816 10.04 -6.36 21.46
CA GLY A 816 10.36 -7.77 21.62
C GLY A 816 9.40 -8.71 20.89
N GLN A 817 8.60 -8.20 19.94
CA GLN A 817 7.53 -8.92 19.26
C GLN A 817 7.76 -9.01 17.75
N PHE A 818 7.21 -10.05 17.13
CA PHE A 818 7.11 -10.16 15.68
C PHE A 818 5.85 -9.43 15.19
N TRP A 819 5.95 -8.76 14.06
CA TRP A 819 4.80 -8.19 13.37
C TRP A 819 3.95 -9.30 12.74
N ASP A 820 2.64 -9.09 12.72
CA ASP A 820 1.74 -9.97 11.98
C ASP A 820 2.01 -9.92 10.47
N ARG A 821 1.47 -10.91 9.75
CA ARG A 821 1.71 -11.05 8.31
C ARG A 821 1.14 -9.86 7.54
N ALA A 822 -0.03 -9.36 7.92
CA ALA A 822 -0.69 -8.26 7.21
C ALA A 822 0.17 -6.97 7.26
N SER A 823 0.68 -6.62 8.44
CA SER A 823 1.58 -5.47 8.66
C SER A 823 2.87 -5.61 7.88
N LEU A 824 3.45 -6.81 7.85
CA LEU A 824 4.66 -7.08 7.08
C LEU A 824 4.38 -6.97 5.58
N GLN A 825 3.34 -7.63 5.07
CA GLN A 825 2.98 -7.61 3.66
C GLN A 825 2.75 -6.19 3.15
N GLU A 826 2.04 -5.39 3.92
CA GLU A 826 1.85 -3.98 3.62
C GLU A 826 3.17 -3.20 3.60
N GLN A 827 4.02 -3.40 4.61
CA GLN A 827 5.31 -2.72 4.66
C GLN A 827 6.18 -3.06 3.45
N LEU A 828 6.20 -4.32 3.02
CA LEU A 828 6.91 -4.74 1.82
C LEU A 828 6.32 -4.09 0.56
N ALA A 829 4.99 -3.99 0.47
CA ALA A 829 4.30 -3.37 -0.67
C ALA A 829 4.57 -1.86 -0.76
N ILE A 830 4.54 -1.14 0.38
CA ILE A 830 4.89 0.29 0.43
C ILE A 830 6.34 0.49 0.01
N SER A 831 7.27 -0.27 0.61
CA SER A 831 8.69 -0.15 0.30
C SER A 831 9.01 -0.51 -1.15
N ALA A 832 8.30 -1.47 -1.75
CA ALA A 832 8.44 -1.78 -3.17
C ALA A 832 7.86 -0.66 -4.06
N ALA A 833 6.70 -0.11 -3.72
CA ALA A 833 6.05 0.93 -4.51
C ALA A 833 6.80 2.28 -4.51
N THR A 834 7.56 2.59 -3.45
CA THR A 834 8.38 3.79 -3.36
C THR A 834 9.72 3.66 -4.10
N CYS A 835 10.17 2.44 -4.38
CA CYS A 835 11.40 2.18 -5.10
C CYS A 835 11.10 2.00 -6.60
N GLN A 836 11.94 2.54 -7.48
CA GLN A 836 11.76 2.42 -8.93
C GLN A 836 12.28 1.08 -9.50
N ASP A 837 13.00 0.31 -8.69
CA ASP A 837 13.60 -0.98 -9.09
C ASP A 837 12.66 -2.16 -8.80
N ASP A 838 12.76 -3.23 -9.60
CA ASP A 838 12.06 -4.53 -9.44
C ASP A 838 12.48 -5.34 -8.17
N GLY A 839 13.07 -4.69 -7.18
CA GLY A 839 13.62 -5.28 -5.95
C GLY A 839 12.58 -5.63 -4.88
N ALA A 840 11.35 -6.02 -5.26
CA ALA A 840 10.32 -6.37 -4.30
C ALA A 840 10.69 -7.64 -3.51
N ILE A 841 10.72 -7.54 -2.17
CA ILE A 841 10.96 -8.69 -1.31
C ILE A 841 9.70 -9.56 -1.28
N GLN A 842 9.83 -10.83 -1.67
CA GLN A 842 8.70 -11.78 -1.70
C GLN A 842 8.43 -12.37 -0.32
N LEU A 843 7.16 -12.62 -0.02
CA LEU A 843 6.74 -13.36 1.17
C LEU A 843 6.66 -14.86 0.90
N VAL A 844 6.89 -15.66 1.93
CA VAL A 844 6.53 -17.09 1.89
C VAL A 844 5.04 -17.26 1.55
N PRO A 845 4.66 -18.28 0.77
CA PRO A 845 3.29 -18.44 0.28
C PRO A 845 2.27 -18.59 1.41
N LYS A 846 1.16 -17.84 1.35
CA LYS A 846 0.02 -18.02 2.26
C LYS A 846 -0.82 -19.18 1.74
N LEU A 847 -1.04 -20.19 2.58
CA LEU A 847 -1.83 -21.37 2.24
C LEU A 847 -3.26 -21.26 2.77
N TRP A 848 -3.44 -20.66 3.94
CA TRP A 848 -4.75 -20.52 4.59
C TRP A 848 -4.74 -19.35 5.59
N GLU A 849 -5.92 -18.77 5.83
CA GLU A 849 -6.17 -17.73 6.83
C GLU A 849 -7.59 -17.87 7.39
N GLY A 850 -7.78 -17.64 8.69
CA GLY A 850 -9.09 -17.65 9.33
C GLY A 850 -9.00 -17.45 10.84
N HIS A 851 -10.14 -17.46 11.53
CA HIS A 851 -10.21 -17.20 12.97
C HIS A 851 -10.23 -18.47 13.82
N VAL A 852 -10.54 -19.64 13.22
CA VAL A 852 -10.59 -20.92 13.92
C VAL A 852 -9.58 -21.86 13.29
N LEU A 853 -8.72 -22.48 14.11
CA LEU A 853 -7.70 -23.40 13.61
C LEU A 853 -8.36 -24.57 12.88
N PRO A 854 -7.89 -24.96 11.68
CA PRO A 854 -8.34 -26.19 11.03
C PRO A 854 -8.14 -27.42 11.93
N PRO A 855 -9.02 -28.43 11.84
CA PRO A 855 -8.88 -29.64 12.63
C PRO A 855 -7.58 -30.40 12.28
N PRO A 856 -7.04 -31.22 13.19
CA PRO A 856 -5.74 -31.88 13.01
C PRO A 856 -5.57 -32.65 11.69
N ASN A 857 -6.60 -33.36 11.25
CA ASN A 857 -6.61 -34.12 9.99
C ASN A 857 -6.42 -33.21 8.76
N GLU A 858 -7.02 -32.02 8.75
CA GLU A 858 -6.84 -31.04 7.67
C GLU A 858 -5.44 -30.44 7.70
N LEU A 859 -4.88 -30.16 8.88
CA LEU A 859 -3.50 -29.67 9.02
C LEU A 859 -2.48 -30.71 8.51
N VAL A 860 -2.70 -31.99 8.82
CA VAL A 860 -1.87 -33.09 8.31
C VAL A 860 -2.00 -33.22 6.80
N ALA A 861 -3.22 -33.15 6.25
CA ALA A 861 -3.43 -33.18 4.80
C ALA A 861 -2.76 -32.00 4.10
N LEU A 862 -2.85 -30.79 4.67
CA LEU A 862 -2.15 -29.61 4.17
C LEU A 862 -0.62 -29.81 4.18
N ALA A 863 -0.05 -30.39 5.23
CA ALA A 863 1.39 -30.63 5.30
C ALA A 863 1.87 -31.73 4.34
N GLN A 864 1.11 -32.82 4.18
CA GLN A 864 1.53 -34.00 3.42
C GLN A 864 1.19 -33.94 1.92
N GLN A 865 0.03 -33.38 1.56
CA GLN A 865 -0.52 -33.51 0.20
C GLN A 865 -0.39 -32.22 -0.63
N ARG A 866 -0.16 -31.07 0.01
CA ARG A 866 -0.05 -29.79 -0.70
C ARG A 866 1.21 -29.75 -1.55
N ARG A 867 1.04 -29.39 -2.83
CA ARG A 867 2.16 -29.16 -3.75
C ARG A 867 2.69 -27.73 -3.59
N SER A 868 4.01 -27.58 -3.68
CA SER A 868 4.65 -26.28 -3.71
C SER A 868 4.37 -25.58 -5.03
N GLN A 869 4.30 -24.24 -5.00
CA GLN A 869 4.22 -23.45 -6.24
C GLN A 869 5.60 -23.28 -6.91
N PHE A 870 6.68 -23.59 -6.21
CA PHE A 870 8.06 -23.31 -6.65
C PHE A 870 8.79 -24.50 -7.26
N TYR A 871 8.17 -25.68 -7.29
CA TYR A 871 8.68 -26.87 -7.97
C TYR A 871 7.58 -27.92 -8.16
N ASP A 872 7.86 -29.00 -8.88
CA ASP A 872 6.89 -30.07 -9.12
C ASP A 872 6.91 -31.15 -8.02
N GLY A 873 6.49 -30.80 -6.80
CA GLY A 873 6.43 -31.74 -5.69
C GLY A 873 5.80 -31.20 -4.41
N PRO A 874 5.74 -32.01 -3.33
CA PRO A 874 5.09 -31.66 -2.07
C PRO A 874 5.87 -30.61 -1.27
N ILE A 875 5.19 -29.73 -0.53
CA ILE A 875 5.87 -28.79 0.38
C ILE A 875 6.63 -29.52 1.50
N GLU A 876 7.61 -28.87 2.16
CA GLU A 876 8.24 -29.43 3.37
C GLU A 876 7.20 -29.64 4.48
N GLY A 877 6.33 -28.65 4.64
CA GLY A 877 5.32 -28.63 5.67
C GLY A 877 4.66 -27.26 5.75
N ILE A 878 3.97 -27.01 6.85
CA ILE A 878 3.26 -25.77 7.11
C ILE A 878 3.79 -25.07 8.35
N TYR A 879 3.73 -23.74 8.32
CA TYR A 879 4.02 -22.86 9.43
C TYR A 879 2.73 -22.14 9.85
N ILE A 880 2.40 -22.17 11.13
CA ILE A 880 1.13 -21.68 11.67
C ILE A 880 1.43 -20.54 12.64
N LYS A 881 0.75 -19.40 12.49
CA LYS A 881 0.87 -18.24 13.37
C LYS A 881 -0.49 -17.84 13.93
N TRP A 882 -0.54 -17.55 15.23
CA TRP A 882 -1.63 -16.81 15.85
C TRP A 882 -1.23 -15.34 15.92
N GLU A 883 -1.98 -14.49 15.25
CA GLU A 883 -1.70 -13.07 15.07
C GLU A 883 -2.81 -12.25 15.73
N ARG A 884 -2.45 -11.28 16.57
CA ARG A 884 -3.40 -10.46 17.31
C ARG A 884 -2.85 -9.05 17.51
N LEU A 885 -3.68 -8.05 17.18
CA LEU A 885 -3.38 -6.62 17.38
C LEU A 885 -2.02 -6.22 16.77
N GLY A 886 -1.77 -6.54 15.50
CA GLY A 886 -0.53 -6.16 14.82
C GLY A 886 0.66 -7.09 15.05
N HIS A 887 0.53 -8.12 15.89
CA HIS A 887 1.66 -8.90 16.38
C HIS A 887 1.42 -10.41 16.40
N VAL A 888 2.47 -11.19 16.17
CA VAL A 888 2.43 -12.65 16.35
C VAL A 888 2.51 -12.99 17.84
N LYS A 889 1.60 -13.84 18.31
CA LYS A 889 1.50 -14.31 19.70
C LYS A 889 2.07 -15.71 19.89
N GLU A 890 1.78 -16.62 18.96
CA GLU A 890 2.21 -18.02 19.04
C GLU A 890 2.52 -18.57 17.65
N ARG A 891 3.44 -19.54 17.57
CA ARG A 891 3.90 -20.10 16.30
C ARG A 891 4.15 -21.59 16.43
N CYS A 892 3.66 -22.37 15.48
CA CYS A 892 3.92 -23.80 15.39
C CYS A 892 4.26 -24.23 13.96
N LYS A 893 4.79 -25.44 13.81
CA LYS A 893 5.01 -26.09 12.50
C LYS A 893 4.40 -27.49 12.47
N VAL A 894 4.07 -27.95 11.27
CA VAL A 894 3.82 -29.36 10.97
C VAL A 894 4.67 -29.71 9.76
N VAL A 895 5.52 -30.72 9.87
CA VAL A 895 6.44 -31.16 8.82
C VAL A 895 5.96 -32.52 8.32
N ARG A 896 6.00 -32.76 7.02
CA ARG A 896 5.55 -34.04 6.45
C ARG A 896 6.45 -35.20 6.91
N SER A 897 5.89 -36.40 6.99
CA SER A 897 6.52 -37.57 7.62
C SER A 897 7.75 -38.11 6.87
N ASP A 898 7.84 -37.92 5.56
CA ASP A 898 8.94 -38.40 4.70
C ASP A 898 10.06 -37.38 4.53
N PHE A 899 9.97 -36.21 5.17
CA PHE A 899 10.98 -35.17 5.05
C PHE A 899 12.16 -35.43 6.02
N LEU A 900 13.36 -35.56 5.45
CA LEU A 900 14.59 -35.74 6.22
C LEU A 900 15.08 -34.40 6.77
N ALA A 901 15.04 -34.24 8.10
CA ALA A 901 15.56 -33.06 8.79
C ALA A 901 17.09 -33.17 9.04
N GLY A 902 17.89 -32.15 8.65
CA GLY A 902 19.29 -32.01 9.07
C GLY A 902 20.25 -31.37 8.04
N ASP A 903 21.16 -30.52 8.52
CA ASP A 903 22.12 -29.74 7.71
C ASP A 903 23.28 -30.56 7.10
N ALA A 904 23.59 -31.72 7.68
CA ALA A 904 24.76 -32.52 7.28
C ALA A 904 24.59 -33.21 5.91
N HIS A 905 23.34 -33.50 5.52
CA HIS A 905 23.07 -34.41 4.40
C HIS A 905 23.16 -33.72 3.01
N TRP A 906 22.98 -32.40 2.93
CA TRP A 906 23.02 -31.68 1.66
C TRP A 906 24.39 -31.05 1.37
N SER A 907 25.12 -30.62 2.41
CA SER A 907 26.43 -29.97 2.30
C SER A 907 27.57 -30.96 2.03
N GLN A 908 27.39 -32.25 2.35
CA GLN A 908 28.37 -33.33 2.16
C GLN A 908 28.09 -34.22 0.94
N ARG A 909 27.21 -33.80 0.02
CA ARG A 909 26.92 -34.57 -1.20
C ARG A 909 28.20 -34.75 -2.04
N PRO A 910 28.47 -35.94 -2.61
CA PRO A 910 29.67 -36.20 -3.43
C PRO A 910 29.85 -35.23 -4.61
N GLU A 911 28.73 -34.70 -5.12
CA GLU A 911 28.67 -33.81 -6.29
C GLU A 911 28.82 -32.32 -5.92
N GLY A 912 28.94 -32.01 -4.62
CA GLY A 912 28.96 -30.64 -4.10
C GLY A 912 27.57 -29.97 -4.02
N ILE A 913 27.57 -28.66 -3.73
CA ILE A 913 26.36 -27.86 -3.55
C ILE A 913 25.67 -27.65 -4.91
N ARG A 914 24.42 -28.10 -5.00
CA ARG A 914 23.51 -27.79 -6.11
C ARG A 914 22.79 -26.47 -5.83
N PHE A 915 22.60 -25.66 -6.86
CA PHE A 915 21.93 -24.36 -6.75
C PHE A 915 20.51 -24.44 -7.33
N ASN A 916 19.56 -23.80 -6.65
CA ASN A 916 18.21 -23.66 -7.17
C ASN A 916 18.19 -22.64 -8.32
N THR A 917 17.21 -22.77 -9.21
CA THR A 917 17.07 -21.84 -10.34
C THR A 917 16.10 -20.73 -9.98
N VAL A 918 16.54 -19.48 -10.12
CA VAL A 918 15.66 -18.32 -10.09
C VAL A 918 15.30 -17.98 -11.53
N SER A 919 14.00 -17.91 -11.80
CA SER A 919 13.46 -17.52 -13.09
C SER A 919 13.82 -16.06 -13.35
N THR A 920 14.89 -15.80 -14.11
CA THR A 920 15.04 -14.51 -14.77
C THR A 920 13.99 -14.48 -15.87
N PHE A 921 12.92 -13.69 -15.70
CA PHE A 921 12.00 -13.40 -16.80
C PHE A 921 12.75 -12.61 -17.87
N ASN A 922 13.49 -13.30 -18.73
CA ASN A 922 13.92 -12.77 -20.01
C ASN A 922 12.77 -13.04 -20.99
N ASN A 923 12.23 -11.94 -21.52
CA ASN A 923 11.38 -11.83 -22.71
C ASN A 923 11.45 -13.07 -23.61
N LEU A 924 10.42 -13.92 -23.56
CA LEU A 924 10.19 -14.96 -24.57
C LEU A 924 8.83 -14.68 -25.21
N THR A 925 8.91 -13.95 -26.31
CA THR A 925 7.90 -13.87 -27.35
C THR A 925 7.58 -15.26 -27.88
N GLY A 926 6.31 -15.64 -27.88
CA GLY A 926 5.78 -16.77 -28.65
C GLY A 926 4.77 -17.63 -27.91
N ILE A 927 3.48 -17.28 -28.02
CA ILE A 927 2.40 -18.06 -28.68
C ILE A 927 1.16 -17.18 -28.78
#